data_AF-A0A8H4PGC2-F1
#
_entry.id   AF-A0A8H4PGC2-F1
#
_cell.length_a   1.000
_cell.length_b   1.000
_cell.length_c   1.000
_cell.angle_alpha   90.00
_cell.angle_beta   90.00
_cell.angle_gamma   90.00
#
_symmetry.space_group_name_H-M   'P 1'
#
loop_
_entity.id
_entity.type
_entity.pdbx_description
1 polymer ?
#
loop_
_entity_poly.entity_id
_entity_poly.type
_entity_poly.pdbx_seq_one_letter_code
_entity_poly.pdbx_strand_id
1 'polypeptide(L)'
;MFKSGILLALLQPSVFVLAKVVHLDWNITWVWTAPDGFYRPMIGINNQWPCPQVDLDLGDRVIVDVHNGLGNESTGIHWHGLHQYMTGVMDGSTQVTQCPLPPGERMRYDFTVHQTGTYWYHSHNMGQYPDGLRGPIVVHDPCTPFEYDEEFVLLTGDHYHEQMPRLLNEYLSLENGERGVEPLPDSLLIGESTSSIYKVKPNKTYLVRWICIGNFAINALIIYDHELTVVETDGVWTDPYPLGPGIGNGTLLRCMPGMRVSVLMRTKADTSRNYPIFSILNPDQFFEYENRTMPDDFKTNATAWLVYDEDKPLSPLPELPNLADENFADDVRFYPADHERIFEPVEHRITLNTGNKTINGVHRFTVNGETYLPPKTPSLYTALTVGPEYVSNPQVYGHVNPLVVRKGQVIEVVINNHHNNFHPWHLHGHNYQVIQRTAINGGDFAGYFANVSWTPMKRDTVVVQNNGHVVIRFRADNPGVWLLHCHLEWHVEAGLTATLIEAPEELREHSPPVDHLRVCAAYGAPTRGNAAGNEGINLLGLDTEVTPGSTGHLLVMSLPPHAGLLRDDTVALRHIFGYAGDSSASCFAETRLGEACQTSSIRNVLLVAVDVDKFLGYRIIFDQPQIHIGVSTLDTRRLQHLPLNDDCLEQAIDSRQFVIGNTPYARRAGGRFIFGQSEAIALLDFKSKFDAIIQGRDYILVVHGGHGDINLLESLDIRPTHTIDTVKAAQFPLQLHYRYSLEKLLGHFSIPYRNLHAAGNDAQFTLRVLLMIAVKDAERLSAHSSHAGLLEALESIARSPLPPRPPKPEKEPKVTIADKRRARQERRALRHQGRALEPAGAQEAASHATDGNPGSWSAAARNDLFLDMCAEWELSVFLDAEPA
;
A
#
# COMPACT_ATOMS: atom_id res chain seq x y z
N MET A 1 11.08 83.33 -22.93
CA MET A 1 10.44 82.48 -23.96
C MET A 1 10.50 81.04 -23.47
N PHE A 2 9.33 80.47 -23.19
CA PHE A 2 9.10 79.07 -22.85
C PHE A 2 9.39 78.16 -24.05
N LYS A 3 10.03 77.00 -23.84
CA LYS A 3 9.64 75.76 -24.50
C LYS A 3 9.80 74.59 -23.54
N SER A 4 8.67 73.94 -23.34
CA SER A 4 8.37 72.84 -22.42
C SER A 4 9.11 71.55 -22.78
N GLY A 5 9.68 70.89 -21.79
CA GLY A 5 10.01 69.46 -21.82
C GLY A 5 9.01 68.73 -20.93
N ILE A 6 8.15 67.92 -21.55
CA ILE A 6 7.15 67.08 -20.87
C ILE A 6 7.86 65.87 -20.27
N LEU A 7 7.74 65.71 -18.95
CA LEU A 7 8.13 64.50 -18.22
C LEU A 7 7.04 63.45 -18.45
N LEU A 8 7.30 62.41 -19.24
CA LEU A 8 6.44 61.23 -19.27
C LEU A 8 6.72 60.39 -18.01
N ALA A 9 5.79 60.40 -17.07
CA ALA A 9 5.76 59.43 -15.99
C ALA A 9 5.37 58.07 -16.58
N LEU A 10 6.29 57.11 -16.51
CA LEU A 10 6.01 55.70 -16.79
C LEU A 10 5.03 55.19 -15.72
N LEU A 11 3.75 55.07 -16.09
CA LEU A 11 2.76 54.30 -15.36
C LEU A 11 3.18 52.82 -15.43
N GLN A 12 3.78 52.29 -14.38
CA GLN A 12 3.83 50.85 -14.17
C GLN A 12 2.38 50.34 -14.02
N PRO A 13 1.96 49.30 -14.75
CA PRO A 13 0.69 48.66 -14.48
C PRO A 13 0.77 48.02 -13.10
N SER A 14 0.05 48.58 -12.13
CA SER A 14 -0.22 47.92 -10.86
C SER A 14 -1.10 46.71 -11.16
N VAL A 15 -0.51 45.52 -11.20
CA VAL A 15 -1.28 44.27 -11.20
C VAL A 15 -1.93 44.18 -9.81
N PHE A 16 -3.24 44.42 -9.76
CA PHE A 16 -4.02 44.20 -8.55
C PHE A 16 -4.20 42.70 -8.38
N VAL A 17 -3.52 42.10 -7.40
CA VAL A 17 -3.83 40.75 -6.94
C VAL A 17 -5.14 40.83 -6.16
N LEU A 18 -6.23 40.33 -6.74
CA LEU A 18 -7.53 40.25 -6.07
C LEU A 18 -7.52 39.02 -5.17
N ALA A 19 -7.08 39.17 -3.92
CA ALA A 19 -7.25 38.15 -2.89
C ALA A 19 -8.73 37.73 -2.82
N LYS A 20 -9.01 36.46 -3.11
CA LYS A 20 -10.35 35.87 -3.01
C LYS A 20 -10.46 34.97 -1.78
N VAL A 21 -11.69 34.64 -1.42
CA VAL A 21 -11.97 33.59 -0.43
C VAL A 21 -12.26 32.30 -1.18
N VAL A 22 -11.41 31.29 -0.99
CA VAL A 22 -11.57 29.96 -1.56
C VAL A 22 -12.24 29.07 -0.52
N HIS A 23 -13.47 28.66 -0.81
CA HIS A 23 -14.25 27.77 0.06
C HIS A 23 -14.23 26.35 -0.49
N LEU A 24 -13.86 25.39 0.36
CA LEU A 24 -13.81 23.96 0.07
C LEU A 24 -14.66 23.21 1.10
N ASP A 25 -15.58 22.36 0.64
CA ASP A 25 -16.38 21.46 1.49
C ASP A 25 -15.95 20.02 1.19
N TRP A 26 -15.28 19.40 2.16
CA TRP A 26 -14.59 18.13 2.01
C TRP A 26 -15.23 17.08 2.90
N ASN A 27 -15.85 16.07 2.29
CA ASN A 27 -16.25 14.85 2.96
C ASN A 27 -15.19 13.77 2.73
N ILE A 28 -14.44 13.41 3.78
CA ILE A 28 -13.39 12.38 3.71
C ILE A 28 -14.04 11.01 3.72
N THR A 29 -13.83 10.21 2.68
CA THR A 29 -14.59 8.96 2.44
C THR A 29 -13.71 7.87 1.87
N TRP A 30 -14.08 6.61 2.11
CA TRP A 30 -13.49 5.48 1.41
C TRP A 30 -13.96 5.41 -0.04
N VAL A 31 -13.03 5.21 -0.97
CA VAL A 31 -13.24 5.07 -2.41
C VAL A 31 -12.55 3.81 -2.88
N TRP A 32 -13.31 2.91 -3.51
CA TRP A 32 -12.72 1.72 -4.11
C TRP A 32 -12.11 2.05 -5.47
N THR A 33 -10.83 1.72 -5.65
CA THR A 33 -10.08 2.01 -6.88
C THR A 33 -8.96 0.98 -7.08
N ALA A 34 -8.34 1.00 -8.25
CA ALA A 34 -7.24 0.11 -8.65
C ALA A 34 -6.17 0.88 -9.43
N PRO A 35 -5.39 1.76 -8.79
CA PRO A 35 -4.44 2.64 -9.47
C PRO A 35 -3.33 1.90 -10.23
N ASP A 36 -2.98 0.71 -9.76
CA ASP A 36 -2.01 -0.21 -10.37
C ASP A 36 -2.63 -1.51 -10.88
N GLY A 37 -3.96 -1.59 -10.94
CA GLY A 37 -4.70 -2.81 -11.28
C GLY A 37 -5.11 -3.68 -10.09
N PHE A 38 -4.66 -3.38 -8.87
CA PHE A 38 -5.12 -4.07 -7.66
C PHE A 38 -6.25 -3.31 -6.96
N TYR A 39 -7.42 -3.97 -6.82
CA TYR A 39 -8.61 -3.32 -6.25
C TYR A 39 -8.55 -3.24 -4.72
N ARG A 40 -8.39 -2.02 -4.19
CA ARG A 40 -8.34 -1.74 -2.75
C ARG A 40 -9.12 -0.46 -2.39
N PRO A 41 -9.53 -0.29 -1.13
CA PRO A 41 -10.09 0.98 -0.69
C PRO A 41 -8.96 1.99 -0.49
N MET A 42 -9.16 3.18 -1.03
CA MET A 42 -8.35 4.38 -0.83
C MET A 42 -9.18 5.43 -0.08
N ILE A 43 -8.52 6.34 0.63
CA ILE A 43 -9.17 7.50 1.22
C ILE A 43 -9.22 8.61 0.18
N GLY A 44 -10.43 9.07 -0.14
CA GLY A 44 -10.69 10.14 -1.09
C GLY A 44 -11.49 11.29 -0.47
N ILE A 45 -11.72 12.32 -1.28
CA ILE A 45 -12.52 13.49 -0.91
C ILE A 45 -13.77 13.50 -1.78
N ASN A 46 -14.94 13.65 -1.15
CA ASN A 46 -16.23 13.70 -1.82
C ASN A 46 -16.53 12.47 -2.69
N ASN A 47 -16.18 11.28 -2.19
CA ASN A 47 -16.26 9.99 -2.89
C ASN A 47 -15.42 9.91 -4.19
N GLN A 48 -14.39 10.76 -4.31
CA GLN A 48 -13.50 10.78 -5.47
C GLN A 48 -12.06 10.53 -5.04
N TRP A 49 -11.37 9.74 -5.84
CA TRP A 49 -9.94 9.52 -5.76
C TRP A 49 -9.38 9.46 -7.19
N PRO A 50 -8.23 10.09 -7.50
CA PRO A 50 -7.34 10.85 -6.60
C PRO A 50 -8.00 12.08 -5.95
N CYS A 51 -7.45 12.55 -4.83
CA CYS A 51 -7.97 13.75 -4.18
C CYS A 51 -7.72 15.00 -5.05
N PRO A 52 -8.61 16.01 -5.01
CA PRO A 52 -8.55 17.17 -5.91
C PRO A 52 -7.32 18.05 -5.70
N GLN A 53 -6.76 18.58 -6.79
CA GLN A 53 -5.81 19.69 -6.70
C GLN A 53 -6.50 20.94 -6.13
N VAL A 54 -5.77 21.70 -5.32
CA VAL A 54 -6.19 23.00 -4.81
C VAL A 54 -5.36 24.09 -5.46
N ASP A 55 -6.00 24.91 -6.31
CA ASP A 55 -5.38 26.06 -6.97
C ASP A 55 -5.72 27.36 -6.23
N LEU A 56 -4.70 28.09 -5.81
CA LEU A 56 -4.79 29.32 -5.02
C LEU A 56 -3.95 30.42 -5.66
N ASP A 57 -4.29 31.67 -5.37
CA ASP A 57 -3.46 32.82 -5.71
C ASP A 57 -2.81 33.38 -4.43
N LEU A 58 -1.63 34.02 -4.56
CA LEU A 58 -0.99 34.69 -3.43
C LEU A 58 -1.97 35.67 -2.73
N GLY A 59 -2.12 35.53 -1.41
CA GLY A 59 -3.01 36.37 -0.60
C GLY A 59 -4.45 35.85 -0.46
N ASP A 60 -4.79 34.74 -1.11
CA ASP A 60 -6.10 34.10 -0.92
C ASP A 60 -6.32 33.64 0.52
N ARG A 61 -7.56 33.78 0.98
CA ARG A 61 -8.04 33.16 2.22
C ARG A 61 -8.69 31.83 1.89
N VAL A 62 -8.21 30.77 2.51
CA VAL A 62 -8.69 29.40 2.30
C VAL A 62 -9.55 29.00 3.48
N ILE A 63 -10.78 28.57 3.21
CA ILE A 63 -11.71 28.03 4.20
C ILE A 63 -12.07 26.62 3.78
N VAL A 64 -11.64 25.63 4.56
CA VAL A 64 -11.92 24.21 4.30
C VAL A 64 -12.78 23.65 5.42
N ASP A 65 -14.04 23.35 5.10
CA ASP A 65 -14.96 22.64 5.98
C ASP A 65 -14.76 21.14 5.77
N VAL A 66 -14.11 20.46 6.71
CA VAL A 66 -13.83 19.03 6.64
C VAL A 66 -14.86 18.26 7.47
N HIS A 67 -15.47 17.25 6.87
CA HIS A 67 -16.30 16.24 7.51
C HIS A 67 -15.64 14.88 7.41
N ASN A 68 -15.47 14.20 8.54
CA ASN A 68 -14.91 12.84 8.53
C ASN A 68 -16.02 11.81 8.28
N GLY A 69 -16.14 11.35 7.03
CA GLY A 69 -17.08 10.31 6.59
C GLY A 69 -16.50 8.90 6.57
N LEU A 70 -15.31 8.64 7.14
CA LEU A 70 -14.65 7.32 7.08
C LEU A 70 -15.39 6.24 7.88
N GLY A 71 -16.09 6.62 8.96
CA GLY A 71 -16.88 5.72 9.79
C GLY A 71 -16.09 4.85 10.78
N ASN A 72 -14.79 4.62 10.53
CA ASN A 72 -13.94 3.76 11.33
C ASN A 72 -12.62 4.41 11.80
N GLU A 73 -12.21 5.53 11.23
CA GLU A 73 -10.92 6.18 11.53
C GLU A 73 -11.08 7.67 11.80
N SER A 74 -10.29 8.22 12.73
CA SER A 74 -10.12 9.66 12.88
C SER A 74 -9.30 10.23 11.73
N THR A 75 -9.21 11.55 11.56
CA THR A 75 -8.35 12.17 10.54
C THR A 75 -7.83 13.53 10.98
N GLY A 76 -6.92 14.12 10.22
CA GLY A 76 -6.42 15.49 10.38
C GLY A 76 -5.66 15.91 9.14
N ILE A 77 -5.87 17.12 8.63
CA ILE A 77 -5.30 17.57 7.35
C ILE A 77 -4.18 18.57 7.59
N HIS A 78 -2.96 18.21 7.21
CA HIS A 78 -1.80 19.11 7.19
C HIS A 78 -1.61 19.75 5.81
N TRP A 79 -1.08 20.98 5.81
CA TRP A 79 -0.83 21.80 4.64
C TRP A 79 0.67 21.94 4.41
N HIS A 80 1.28 20.89 3.86
CA HIS A 80 2.72 20.72 3.76
C HIS A 80 3.42 21.94 3.15
N GLY A 81 4.36 22.51 3.90
CA GLY A 81 5.18 23.65 3.49
C GLY A 81 4.51 25.02 3.64
N LEU A 82 3.19 25.08 3.90
CA LEU A 82 2.55 26.35 4.24
C LEU A 82 2.96 26.77 5.66
N HIS A 83 3.44 28.01 5.80
CA HIS A 83 4.02 28.53 7.03
C HIS A 83 2.99 28.73 8.15
N GLN A 84 1.69 28.76 7.83
CA GLN A 84 0.63 29.01 8.81
C GLN A 84 0.90 30.24 9.69
N TYR A 85 1.39 31.32 9.08
CA TYR A 85 1.81 32.52 9.79
C TYR A 85 0.66 33.08 10.63
N MET A 86 0.83 33.10 11.95
CA MET A 86 -0.21 33.50 12.93
C MET A 86 -1.49 32.63 12.90
N THR A 87 -1.48 31.52 12.17
CA THR A 87 -2.58 30.55 12.05
C THR A 87 -2.14 29.14 12.39
N GLY A 88 -1.14 28.96 13.26
CA GLY A 88 -0.62 27.63 13.63
C GLY A 88 -1.66 26.65 14.19
N VAL A 89 -2.79 27.14 14.73
CA VAL A 89 -3.96 26.31 15.09
C VAL A 89 -4.60 25.60 13.89
N MET A 90 -4.31 26.04 12.66
CA MET A 90 -4.81 25.47 11.40
C MET A 90 -3.80 24.55 10.72
N ASP A 91 -2.67 24.26 11.36
CA ASP A 91 -1.59 23.47 10.75
C ASP A 91 -1.96 22.01 10.48
N GLY A 92 -2.86 21.40 11.25
CA GLY A 92 -3.39 20.07 10.91
C GLY A 92 -2.84 18.87 11.66
N SER A 93 -1.68 19.01 12.30
CA SER A 93 -1.01 17.88 12.97
C SER A 93 -1.73 17.43 14.23
N THR A 94 -2.15 16.17 14.22
CA THR A 94 -2.92 15.58 15.32
C THR A 94 -2.07 15.38 16.58
N GLN A 95 -2.68 15.69 17.74
CA GLN A 95 -2.02 15.83 19.06
C GLN A 95 -0.87 16.83 19.12
N VAL A 96 -0.70 17.68 18.11
CA VAL A 96 0.26 18.78 18.11
C VAL A 96 -0.49 20.11 18.09
N THR A 97 -1.14 20.43 16.98
CA THR A 97 -1.88 21.70 16.83
C THR A 97 -3.39 21.53 17.02
N GLN A 98 -3.89 20.29 16.93
CA GLN A 98 -5.30 19.94 17.12
C GLN A 98 -5.46 18.51 17.66
N CYS A 99 -6.67 18.15 18.11
CA CYS A 99 -7.02 16.74 18.31
C CYS A 99 -7.38 16.07 16.98
N PRO A 100 -7.29 14.73 16.87
CA PRO A 100 -7.87 13.99 15.75
C PRO A 100 -9.34 14.29 15.57
N LEU A 101 -9.80 14.42 14.33
CA LEU A 101 -11.19 14.56 13.95
C LEU A 101 -11.87 13.19 13.93
N PRO A 102 -12.75 12.83 14.88
CA PRO A 102 -13.41 11.52 14.91
C PRO A 102 -14.38 11.30 13.74
N PRO A 103 -14.74 10.04 13.42
CA PRO A 103 -15.82 9.75 12.47
C PRO A 103 -17.12 10.49 12.79
N GLY A 104 -17.76 11.05 11.76
CA GLY A 104 -19.02 11.78 11.83
C GLY A 104 -18.90 13.25 12.28
N GLU A 105 -17.72 13.67 12.71
CA GLU A 105 -17.47 15.03 13.17
C GLU A 105 -17.02 15.96 12.04
N ARG A 106 -17.07 17.27 12.30
CA ARG A 106 -16.62 18.34 11.39
C ARG A 106 -15.58 19.25 12.03
N MET A 107 -14.68 19.79 11.23
CA MET A 107 -13.72 20.83 11.64
C MET A 107 -13.45 21.77 10.47
N ARG A 108 -13.28 23.06 10.77
CA ARG A 108 -12.88 24.08 9.80
C ARG A 108 -11.40 24.41 9.92
N TYR A 109 -10.75 24.50 8.77
CA TYR A 109 -9.47 25.17 8.58
C TYR A 109 -9.72 26.53 7.93
N ASP A 110 -9.09 27.59 8.45
CA ASP A 110 -9.29 28.97 8.01
C ASP A 110 -8.00 29.76 8.13
N PHE A 111 -7.29 29.91 7.01
CA PHE A 111 -5.99 30.58 6.96
C PHE A 111 -5.83 31.38 5.68
N THR A 112 -4.86 32.30 5.66
CA THR A 112 -4.51 33.09 4.48
C THR A 112 -3.14 32.64 3.97
N VAL A 113 -3.00 32.49 2.65
CA VAL A 113 -1.76 32.06 2.05
C VAL A 113 -0.86 33.25 1.75
N HIS A 114 0.33 33.25 2.32
CA HIS A 114 1.32 34.33 2.22
C HIS A 114 2.56 33.96 1.40
N GLN A 115 2.52 32.85 0.68
CA GLN A 115 3.63 32.32 -0.11
C GLN A 115 3.14 31.72 -1.42
N THR A 116 4.05 31.59 -2.38
CA THR A 116 3.78 31.08 -3.74
C THR A 116 4.57 29.81 -3.99
N GLY A 117 4.16 29.00 -4.96
CA GLY A 117 4.90 27.83 -5.39
C GLY A 117 4.12 26.53 -5.25
N THR A 118 4.85 25.42 -5.11
CA THR A 118 4.30 24.06 -5.16
C THR A 118 4.28 23.41 -3.78
N TYR A 119 3.09 23.05 -3.34
CA TYR A 119 2.80 22.46 -2.04
C TYR A 119 1.84 21.27 -2.21
N TRP A 120 1.44 20.68 -1.11
CA TRP A 120 0.46 19.60 -1.08
C TRP A 120 -0.20 19.56 0.29
N TYR A 121 -1.39 18.98 0.37
CA TYR A 121 -2.01 18.62 1.64
C TYR A 121 -2.00 17.10 1.77
N HIS A 122 -1.97 16.63 3.02
CA HIS A 122 -2.10 15.22 3.31
C HIS A 122 -2.64 14.99 4.72
N SER A 123 -3.11 13.77 4.99
CA SER A 123 -3.43 13.37 6.35
C SER A 123 -2.18 13.39 7.23
N HIS A 124 -2.29 13.93 8.43
CA HIS A 124 -1.25 13.89 9.47
C HIS A 124 -1.80 13.15 10.70
N ASN A 125 -2.31 11.93 10.43
CA ASN A 125 -2.97 11.05 11.38
C ASN A 125 -2.75 9.58 10.98
N MET A 126 -2.04 8.81 11.81
CA MET A 126 -1.98 7.33 11.79
C MET A 126 -1.61 6.71 10.42
N GLY A 127 -0.65 7.27 9.70
CA GLY A 127 -0.26 6.73 8.40
C GLY A 127 -1.36 6.75 7.34
N GLN A 128 -2.29 7.70 7.38
CA GLN A 128 -3.43 7.70 6.46
C GLN A 128 -3.13 8.16 5.03
N TYR A 129 -2.12 9.01 4.81
CA TYR A 129 -1.92 9.57 3.48
C TYR A 129 -1.46 8.55 2.43
N PRO A 130 -0.66 7.50 2.74
CA PRO A 130 -0.37 6.42 1.80
C PRO A 130 -1.63 5.64 1.37
N ASP A 131 -2.67 5.62 2.22
CA ASP A 131 -3.98 5.07 1.87
C ASP A 131 -4.80 6.03 0.99
N GLY A 132 -4.30 7.22 0.66
CA GLY A 132 -4.81 8.06 -0.43
C GLY A 132 -5.20 9.49 -0.06
N LEU A 133 -5.26 9.84 1.23
CA LEU A 133 -5.65 11.18 1.67
C LEU A 133 -4.49 12.18 1.51
N ARG A 134 -4.23 12.56 0.25
CA ARG A 134 -3.17 13.47 -0.19
C ARG A 134 -3.55 14.13 -1.50
N GLY A 135 -3.15 15.38 -1.72
CA GLY A 135 -3.40 16.08 -2.98
C GLY A 135 -2.55 17.33 -3.14
N PRO A 136 -2.29 17.78 -4.38
CA PRO A 136 -1.42 18.93 -4.64
C PRO A 136 -2.11 20.27 -4.28
N ILE A 137 -1.29 21.23 -3.88
CA ILE A 137 -1.66 22.64 -3.74
C ILE A 137 -0.72 23.45 -4.62
N VAL A 138 -1.27 24.25 -5.52
CA VAL A 138 -0.50 25.20 -6.32
C VAL A 138 -0.90 26.60 -5.91
N VAL A 139 0.06 27.41 -5.47
CA VAL A 139 -0.16 28.82 -5.18
C VAL A 139 0.51 29.66 -6.25
N HIS A 140 -0.31 30.27 -7.10
CA HIS A 140 0.11 31.02 -8.27
C HIS A 140 0.78 32.35 -7.89
N ASP A 141 1.93 32.59 -8.52
CA ASP A 141 2.69 33.84 -8.40
C ASP A 141 2.43 34.71 -9.63
N PRO A 142 1.86 35.92 -9.50
CA PRO A 142 1.72 36.83 -10.63
C PRO A 142 3.07 37.37 -11.15
N CYS A 143 4.15 37.16 -10.42
CA CYS A 143 5.48 37.72 -10.64
C CYS A 143 6.58 36.64 -10.67
N THR A 144 6.34 35.49 -11.32
CA THR A 144 7.35 34.44 -11.45
C THR A 144 8.67 34.97 -12.04
N PRO A 145 9.85 34.52 -11.56
CA PRO A 145 11.14 35.04 -12.03
C PRO A 145 11.57 34.50 -13.41
N PHE A 146 10.72 33.71 -14.05
CA PHE A 146 10.94 33.09 -15.36
C PHE A 146 9.62 32.99 -16.13
N GLU A 147 9.73 32.74 -17.43
CA GLU A 147 8.61 32.63 -18.36
C GLU A 147 8.32 31.16 -18.71
N TYR A 148 7.05 30.80 -18.78
CA TYR A 148 6.57 29.51 -19.27
C TYR A 148 5.22 29.68 -19.97
N ASP A 149 4.86 28.72 -20.84
CA ASP A 149 3.64 28.78 -21.64
C ASP A 149 2.45 28.07 -20.97
N GLU A 150 2.71 26.94 -20.32
CA GLU A 150 1.73 26.02 -19.74
C GLU A 150 2.35 25.33 -18.52
N GLU A 151 1.55 24.70 -17.66
CA GLU A 151 2.05 23.95 -16.50
C GLU A 151 1.27 22.67 -16.25
N PHE A 152 1.88 21.72 -15.54
CA PHE A 152 1.18 20.57 -14.97
C PHE A 152 1.89 20.05 -13.71
N VAL A 153 1.12 19.41 -12.83
CA VAL A 153 1.63 18.73 -11.64
C VAL A 153 1.94 17.28 -11.96
N LEU A 154 3.11 16.81 -11.52
CA LEU A 154 3.55 15.43 -11.63
C LEU A 154 3.75 14.85 -10.23
N LEU A 155 2.93 13.88 -9.86
CA LEU A 155 3.00 13.22 -8.56
C LEU A 155 3.78 11.92 -8.69
N THR A 156 4.71 11.63 -7.79
CA THR A 156 5.37 10.31 -7.70
C THR A 156 5.28 9.75 -6.30
N GLY A 157 5.07 8.45 -6.19
CA GLY A 157 5.08 7.78 -4.89
C GLY A 157 5.01 6.27 -5.04
N ASP A 158 5.31 5.58 -3.96
CA ASP A 158 5.05 4.16 -3.79
C ASP A 158 3.60 3.90 -3.39
N HIS A 159 3.17 2.66 -3.59
CA HIS A 159 1.82 2.20 -3.34
C HIS A 159 1.81 0.79 -2.76
N TYR A 160 0.87 0.56 -1.86
CA TYR A 160 0.71 -0.68 -1.11
C TYR A 160 -0.64 -1.31 -1.45
N HIS A 161 -0.76 -2.62 -1.39
CA HIS A 161 -2.02 -3.35 -1.58
C HIS A 161 -2.76 -3.56 -0.26
N GLU A 162 -2.04 -3.52 0.85
CA GLU A 162 -2.58 -3.58 2.21
C GLU A 162 -2.73 -2.16 2.80
N GLN A 163 -3.70 -2.00 3.70
CA GLN A 163 -3.98 -0.71 4.34
C GLN A 163 -2.97 -0.41 5.45
N MET A 164 -2.66 0.87 5.63
CA MET A 164 -1.66 1.34 6.58
C MET A 164 -1.92 0.93 8.04
N PRO A 165 -3.16 0.92 8.58
CA PRO A 165 -3.40 0.46 9.95
C PRO A 165 -2.89 -0.97 10.21
N ARG A 166 -3.03 -1.87 9.22
CA ARG A 166 -2.51 -3.23 9.34
C ARG A 166 -1.00 -3.26 9.21
N LEU A 167 -0.45 -2.59 8.21
CA LEU A 167 1.00 -2.55 7.99
C LEU A 167 1.73 -1.94 9.18
N LEU A 168 1.19 -0.88 9.80
CA LEU A 168 1.74 -0.26 11.00
C LEU A 168 1.68 -1.20 12.20
N ASN A 169 0.59 -1.96 12.37
CA ASN A 169 0.50 -2.94 13.44
C ASN A 169 1.49 -4.10 13.27
N GLU A 170 1.74 -4.53 12.04
CA GLU A 170 2.79 -5.52 11.72
C GLU A 170 4.19 -4.92 11.94
N TYR A 171 4.42 -3.69 11.48
CA TYR A 171 5.68 -2.96 11.61
C TYR A 171 6.08 -2.72 13.08
N LEU A 172 5.12 -2.30 13.92
CA LEU A 172 5.31 -2.00 15.35
C LEU A 172 4.94 -3.19 16.26
N SER A 173 5.04 -4.42 15.73
CA SER A 173 4.80 -5.66 16.45
C SER A 173 6.05 -6.15 17.19
N LEU A 174 5.85 -7.06 18.15
CA LEU A 174 6.94 -7.80 18.78
C LEU A 174 7.69 -8.73 17.81
N GLU A 175 7.02 -9.18 16.73
CA GLU A 175 7.60 -10.07 15.73
C GLU A 175 8.58 -9.32 14.82
N ASN A 176 8.26 -8.07 14.48
CA ASN A 176 9.17 -7.20 13.74
C ASN A 176 10.23 -6.53 14.65
N GLY A 177 9.94 -6.44 15.97
CA GLY A 177 10.81 -6.11 17.09
C GLY A 177 12.23 -5.64 16.76
N GLU A 178 13.25 -6.47 16.98
CA GLU A 178 14.66 -6.08 16.77
C GLU A 178 15.03 -5.84 15.30
N ARG A 179 14.22 -6.33 14.35
CA ARG A 179 14.48 -6.16 12.92
C ARG A 179 14.12 -4.76 12.45
N GLY A 180 12.99 -4.22 12.92
CA GLY A 180 12.53 -2.88 12.57
C GLY A 180 12.32 -2.67 11.07
N VAL A 181 12.09 -3.75 10.31
CA VAL A 181 12.10 -3.69 8.85
C VAL A 181 10.80 -3.10 8.34
N GLU A 182 10.91 -2.08 7.49
CA GLU A 182 9.76 -1.43 6.86
C GLU A 182 9.11 -2.36 5.82
N PRO A 183 7.76 -2.37 5.75
CA PRO A 183 7.03 -3.02 4.68
C PRO A 183 7.43 -2.49 3.29
N LEU A 184 7.66 -3.41 2.34
CA LEU A 184 7.91 -3.06 0.95
C LEU A 184 6.62 -2.60 0.27
N PRO A 185 6.69 -1.59 -0.61
CA PRO A 185 5.57 -1.28 -1.49
C PRO A 185 5.39 -2.35 -2.56
N ASP A 186 4.16 -2.49 -3.04
CA ASP A 186 3.80 -3.43 -4.10
C ASP A 186 4.01 -2.80 -5.50
N SER A 187 3.91 -1.47 -5.60
CA SER A 187 4.09 -0.76 -6.87
C SER A 187 4.53 0.69 -6.68
N LEU A 188 4.87 1.33 -7.80
CA LEU A 188 5.11 2.78 -7.90
C LEU A 188 4.03 3.41 -8.79
N LEU A 189 3.61 4.62 -8.45
CA LEU A 189 2.62 5.40 -9.19
C LEU A 189 3.23 6.71 -9.68
N ILE A 190 2.82 7.12 -10.89
CA ILE A 190 3.05 8.46 -11.42
C ILE A 190 1.69 9.08 -11.72
N GLY A 191 1.37 10.23 -11.13
CA GLY A 191 0.02 10.82 -11.26
C GLY A 191 -1.07 9.92 -10.68
N GLU A 192 -0.77 9.19 -9.60
CA GLU A 192 -1.70 8.28 -8.92
C GLU A 192 -2.24 7.13 -9.82
N SER A 193 -1.46 6.74 -10.84
CA SER A 193 -1.72 5.55 -11.68
C SER A 193 -0.42 4.96 -12.22
N THR A 194 -0.45 3.70 -12.67
CA THR A 194 0.62 3.07 -13.46
C THR A 194 0.54 3.38 -14.96
N SER A 195 -0.47 4.15 -15.40
CA SER A 195 -0.74 4.38 -16.83
C SER A 195 -0.99 5.84 -17.21
N SER A 196 -0.48 6.78 -16.41
CA SER A 196 -0.73 8.22 -16.59
C SER A 196 -0.21 8.78 -17.90
N ILE A 197 -0.99 9.69 -18.48
CA ILE A 197 -0.70 10.40 -19.74
C ILE A 197 -0.71 11.91 -19.49
N TYR A 198 0.37 12.57 -19.86
CA TYR A 198 0.55 14.02 -19.84
C TYR A 198 0.60 14.54 -21.28
N LYS A 199 -0.47 15.19 -21.73
CA LYS A 199 -0.58 15.71 -23.09
C LYS A 199 0.14 17.05 -23.20
N VAL A 200 0.95 17.21 -24.24
CA VAL A 200 1.71 18.44 -24.47
C VAL A 200 1.59 18.97 -25.89
N LYS A 201 1.71 20.29 -26.02
CA LYS A 201 1.80 20.99 -27.30
C LYS A 201 3.27 21.12 -27.72
N PRO A 202 3.59 21.01 -29.03
CA PRO A 202 4.96 21.20 -29.51
C PRO A 202 5.42 22.66 -29.37
N ASN A 203 6.73 22.87 -29.23
CA ASN A 203 7.38 24.19 -29.12
C ASN A 203 6.86 25.07 -27.96
N LYS A 204 6.54 24.46 -26.82
CA LYS A 204 6.09 25.13 -25.61
C LYS A 204 7.04 24.87 -24.45
N THR A 205 7.23 25.86 -23.58
CA THR A 205 7.92 25.68 -22.31
C THR A 205 6.89 25.35 -21.24
N TYR A 206 6.99 24.19 -20.63
CA TYR A 206 6.14 23.76 -19.53
C TYR A 206 6.85 23.96 -18.18
N LEU A 207 6.13 24.49 -17.20
CA LEU A 207 6.50 24.35 -15.79
C LEU A 207 5.95 23.02 -15.28
N VAL A 208 6.85 22.08 -14.98
CA VAL A 208 6.50 20.77 -14.42
C VAL A 208 6.72 20.81 -12.92
N ARG A 209 5.63 20.74 -12.16
CA ARG A 209 5.65 20.77 -10.68
C ARG A 209 5.71 19.35 -10.15
N TRP A 210 6.91 18.87 -9.81
CA TRP A 210 7.09 17.52 -9.31
C TRP A 210 6.99 17.45 -7.79
N ILE A 211 6.08 16.61 -7.30
CA ILE A 211 5.83 16.39 -5.87
C ILE A 211 6.06 14.91 -5.56
N CYS A 212 6.94 14.62 -4.60
CA CYS A 212 7.14 13.26 -4.11
C CYS A 212 6.23 13.02 -2.89
N ILE A 213 5.12 12.34 -3.14
CA ILE A 213 4.05 12.06 -2.17
C ILE A 213 4.09 10.61 -1.65
N GLY A 214 5.20 9.90 -1.91
CA GLY A 214 5.43 8.55 -1.44
C GLY A 214 5.46 8.45 0.08
N ASN A 215 5.25 7.24 0.57
CA ASN A 215 5.33 6.80 1.95
C ASN A 215 6.78 6.54 2.38
N PHE A 216 7.56 5.87 1.51
CA PHE A 216 8.93 5.45 1.82
C PHE A 216 9.89 5.72 0.66
N ALA A 217 9.52 5.37 -0.57
CA ALA A 217 10.42 5.41 -1.74
C ALA A 217 10.97 6.80 -2.07
N ILE A 218 12.30 6.90 -2.19
CA ILE A 218 12.96 7.94 -2.99
C ILE A 218 12.57 7.76 -4.45
N ASN A 219 12.32 8.86 -5.17
CA ASN A 219 12.10 8.83 -6.61
C ASN A 219 13.14 9.66 -7.38
N ALA A 220 13.64 9.12 -8.48
CA ALA A 220 14.36 9.84 -9.51
C ALA A 220 13.44 10.09 -10.71
N LEU A 221 13.39 11.32 -11.22
CA LEU A 221 12.56 11.69 -12.36
C LEU A 221 13.39 11.77 -13.64
N ILE A 222 12.91 11.12 -14.70
CA ILE A 222 13.46 11.25 -16.05
C ILE A 222 12.31 11.52 -17.02
N ILE A 223 12.34 12.66 -17.71
CA ILE A 223 11.50 12.89 -18.87
C ILE A 223 12.34 12.63 -20.11
N TYR A 224 12.09 11.50 -20.78
CA TYR A 224 13.00 10.97 -21.79
C TYR A 224 13.27 11.98 -22.90
N ASP A 225 14.55 12.18 -23.24
CA ASP A 225 14.99 13.03 -24.37
C ASP A 225 14.54 14.51 -24.25
N HIS A 226 14.31 14.99 -23.03
CA HIS A 226 14.02 16.40 -22.73
C HIS A 226 15.07 16.98 -21.78
N GLU A 227 15.39 18.25 -22.00
CA GLU A 227 16.23 19.03 -21.08
C GLU A 227 15.36 19.64 -19.99
N LEU A 228 15.84 19.57 -18.75
CA LEU A 228 15.17 20.08 -17.57
C LEU A 228 16.03 21.17 -16.93
N THR A 229 15.38 22.23 -16.44
CA THR A 229 16.02 23.30 -15.66
C THR A 229 15.26 23.47 -14.36
N VAL A 230 15.91 23.23 -13.21
CA VAL A 230 15.28 23.49 -11.90
C VAL A 230 15.08 24.97 -11.72
N VAL A 231 13.89 25.34 -11.24
CA VAL A 231 13.51 26.73 -10.98
C VAL A 231 12.78 26.91 -9.64
N GLU A 232 12.43 25.82 -8.96
CA GLU A 232 11.77 25.86 -7.66
C GLU A 232 12.14 24.61 -6.85
N THR A 233 12.23 24.77 -5.54
CA THR A 233 12.36 23.69 -4.56
C THR A 233 11.54 24.04 -3.33
N ASP A 234 10.60 23.17 -2.96
CA ASP A 234 9.75 23.31 -1.77
C ASP A 234 9.07 24.70 -1.64
N GLY A 235 8.56 25.26 -2.75
CA GLY A 235 7.92 26.58 -2.77
C GLY A 235 8.89 27.78 -2.82
N VAL A 236 10.21 27.53 -2.81
CA VAL A 236 11.23 28.58 -2.97
C VAL A 236 11.73 28.60 -4.41
N TRP A 237 11.53 29.73 -5.10
CA TRP A 237 12.13 29.96 -6.41
C TRP A 237 13.65 29.91 -6.34
N THR A 238 14.29 29.30 -7.34
CA THR A 238 15.75 29.18 -7.43
C THR A 238 16.29 29.97 -8.61
N ASP A 239 17.58 30.27 -8.58
CA ASP A 239 18.31 30.53 -9.81
C ASP A 239 18.13 29.33 -10.75
N PRO A 240 17.93 29.54 -12.06
CA PRO A 240 17.78 28.44 -13.01
C PRO A 240 19.01 27.52 -12.99
N TYR A 241 18.80 26.25 -12.64
CA TYR A 241 19.85 25.23 -12.62
C TYR A 241 19.62 24.20 -13.74
N PRO A 242 20.36 24.29 -14.87
CA PRO A 242 20.19 23.39 -15.99
C PRO A 242 20.79 22.02 -15.68
N LEU A 243 20.02 20.95 -15.96
CA LEU A 243 20.45 19.57 -15.73
C LEU A 243 21.03 18.91 -16.98
N GLY A 244 20.84 19.54 -18.14
CA GLY A 244 21.18 18.95 -19.44
C GLY A 244 20.18 17.87 -19.88
N PRO A 245 20.48 17.13 -20.97
CA PRO A 245 19.61 16.08 -21.48
C PRO A 245 19.62 14.89 -20.53
N GLY A 246 18.44 14.49 -20.03
CA GLY A 246 18.27 13.53 -18.93
C GLY A 246 18.79 12.09 -19.13
N ILE A 247 19.55 11.80 -20.19
CA ILE A 247 20.16 10.48 -20.46
C ILE A 247 21.58 10.61 -21.02
N GLY A 248 22.47 9.73 -20.53
CA GLY A 248 23.85 9.61 -20.96
C GLY A 248 24.79 10.51 -20.17
N ASN A 249 24.68 11.83 -20.36
CA ASN A 249 25.62 12.83 -19.80
C ASN A 249 24.93 13.96 -18.99
N GLY A 250 23.61 13.93 -18.81
CA GLY A 250 22.89 14.90 -17.98
C GLY A 250 22.88 14.53 -16.49
N THR A 251 22.68 15.53 -15.64
CA THR A 251 22.53 15.36 -14.19
C THR A 251 21.09 14.97 -13.85
N LEU A 252 20.90 13.96 -13.00
CA LEU A 252 19.59 13.48 -12.56
C LEU A 252 19.08 14.29 -11.36
N LEU A 253 17.75 14.31 -11.18
CA LEU A 253 17.12 14.82 -9.96
C LEU A 253 16.59 13.69 -9.10
N ARG A 254 16.65 13.92 -7.79
CA ARG A 254 16.08 13.05 -6.77
C ARG A 254 15.11 13.85 -5.93
N CYS A 255 13.96 13.27 -5.64
CA CYS A 255 12.94 13.83 -4.77
C CYS A 255 12.53 12.73 -3.77
N MET A 256 12.45 13.07 -2.49
CA MET A 256 12.08 12.15 -1.42
C MET A 256 10.71 12.53 -0.86
N PRO A 257 10.02 11.64 -0.13
CA PRO A 257 8.76 11.97 0.54
C PRO A 257 8.80 13.35 1.22
N GLY A 258 7.81 14.19 0.91
CA GLY A 258 7.69 15.57 1.41
C GLY A 258 8.35 16.64 0.53
N MET A 259 9.31 16.29 -0.31
CA MET A 259 10.00 17.24 -1.17
C MET A 259 9.20 17.56 -2.45
N ARG A 260 9.42 18.77 -2.97
CA ARG A 260 8.93 19.26 -4.26
C ARG A 260 10.04 19.94 -5.04
N VAL A 261 10.04 19.73 -6.34
CA VAL A 261 10.96 20.37 -7.27
C VAL A 261 10.18 20.76 -8.52
N SER A 262 10.24 22.03 -8.93
CA SER A 262 9.66 22.44 -10.22
C SER A 262 10.76 22.64 -11.25
N VAL A 263 10.52 22.13 -12.45
CA VAL A 263 11.44 22.23 -13.59
C VAL A 263 10.79 22.88 -14.80
N LEU A 264 11.53 23.68 -15.53
CA LEU A 264 11.18 24.08 -16.88
C LEU A 264 11.58 22.97 -17.85
N MET A 265 10.64 22.58 -18.69
CA MET A 265 10.82 21.60 -19.76
C MET A 265 10.34 22.19 -21.08
N ARG A 266 11.22 22.27 -22.08
CA ARG A 266 10.83 22.71 -23.43
C ARG A 266 10.45 21.53 -24.31
N THR A 267 9.25 21.56 -24.86
CA THR A 267 8.79 20.54 -25.81
C THR A 267 9.38 20.75 -27.20
N LYS A 268 9.50 19.65 -27.93
CA LYS A 268 10.09 19.60 -29.26
C LYS A 268 9.11 20.11 -30.33
N ALA A 269 9.65 20.49 -31.48
CA ALA A 269 8.84 20.81 -32.66
C ALA A 269 8.26 19.54 -33.32
N ASP A 270 8.98 18.43 -33.24
CA ASP A 270 8.61 17.16 -33.83
C ASP A 270 7.56 16.44 -32.96
N THR A 271 6.39 16.16 -33.54
CA THR A 271 5.29 15.42 -32.91
C THR A 271 5.21 13.97 -33.39
N SER A 272 6.22 13.46 -34.11
CA SER A 272 6.22 12.11 -34.65
C SER A 272 6.37 11.01 -33.59
N ARG A 273 6.72 11.38 -32.35
CA ARG A 273 7.01 10.46 -31.25
C ARG A 273 6.40 10.93 -29.93
N ASN A 274 5.95 9.97 -29.13
CA ASN A 274 5.59 10.14 -27.72
C ASN A 274 6.74 9.66 -26.83
N TYR A 275 6.89 10.25 -25.66
CA TYR A 275 8.09 10.08 -24.82
C TYR A 275 7.73 9.51 -23.44
N PRO A 276 8.44 8.51 -22.91
CA PRO A 276 8.18 8.01 -21.57
C PRO A 276 8.69 8.99 -20.50
N ILE A 277 7.99 9.02 -19.37
CA ILE A 277 8.40 9.65 -18.12
C ILE A 277 8.64 8.54 -17.11
N PHE A 278 9.83 8.48 -16.53
CA PHE A 278 10.19 7.49 -15.52
C PHE A 278 10.21 8.11 -14.13
N SER A 279 9.66 7.37 -13.18
CA SER A 279 9.96 7.51 -11.75
C SER A 279 10.68 6.24 -11.32
N ILE A 280 11.89 6.39 -10.79
CA ILE A 280 12.73 5.24 -10.44
C ILE A 280 13.04 5.28 -8.95
N LEU A 281 12.80 4.17 -8.26
CA LEU A 281 13.14 4.05 -6.85
C LEU A 281 14.62 3.74 -6.65
N ASN A 282 15.17 4.17 -5.50
CA ASN A 282 16.49 3.74 -5.07
C ASN A 282 16.38 2.39 -4.33
N PRO A 283 16.73 1.24 -4.95
CA PRO A 283 16.57 -0.07 -4.32
C PRO A 283 17.47 -0.24 -3.07
N ASP A 284 18.59 0.49 -2.99
CA ASP A 284 19.52 0.37 -1.87
C ASP A 284 18.84 0.73 -0.54
N GLN A 285 17.90 1.68 -0.57
CA GLN A 285 17.05 2.05 0.57
C GLN A 285 16.31 0.87 1.18
N PHE A 286 15.80 -0.04 0.34
CA PHE A 286 14.94 -1.14 0.76
C PHE A 286 15.71 -2.44 1.00
N PHE A 287 16.91 -2.55 0.41
CA PHE A 287 17.63 -3.80 0.33
C PHE A 287 19.05 -3.69 0.86
N GLU A 288 19.93 -2.91 0.22
CA GLU A 288 21.34 -2.84 0.63
C GLU A 288 21.49 -2.29 2.05
N TYR A 289 20.83 -1.17 2.36
CA TYR A 289 20.96 -0.50 3.65
C TYR A 289 20.28 -1.26 4.78
N GLU A 290 19.28 -2.07 4.45
CA GLU A 290 18.54 -2.94 5.37
C GLU A 290 19.07 -4.39 5.38
N ASN A 291 20.14 -4.69 4.63
CA ASN A 291 20.72 -6.02 4.48
C ASN A 291 19.69 -7.10 4.07
N ARG A 292 18.84 -6.78 3.09
CA ARG A 292 17.81 -7.67 2.51
C ARG A 292 18.16 -8.01 1.07
N THR A 293 17.72 -9.18 0.61
CA THR A 293 17.82 -9.57 -0.80
C THR A 293 16.63 -9.01 -1.57
N MET A 294 16.88 -8.33 -2.69
CA MET A 294 15.83 -7.86 -3.59
C MET A 294 15.18 -9.05 -4.32
N PRO A 295 13.84 -9.21 -4.27
CA PRO A 295 13.12 -10.18 -5.09
C PRO A 295 13.26 -9.89 -6.59
N ASP A 296 13.32 -10.94 -7.43
CA ASP A 296 13.47 -10.81 -8.89
C ASP A 296 12.30 -10.07 -9.55
N ASP A 297 11.12 -10.10 -8.93
CA ASP A 297 9.88 -9.50 -9.42
C ASP A 297 9.63 -8.07 -8.89
N PHE A 298 10.48 -7.57 -7.99
CA PHE A 298 10.32 -6.25 -7.39
C PHE A 298 10.44 -5.14 -8.43
N LYS A 299 9.42 -4.28 -8.51
CA LYS A 299 9.36 -3.20 -9.51
C LYS A 299 10.14 -1.99 -9.04
N THR A 300 11.26 -1.70 -9.70
CA THR A 300 12.11 -0.56 -9.37
C THR A 300 11.72 0.75 -10.06
N ASN A 301 10.80 0.73 -11.01
CA ASN A 301 10.37 1.93 -11.72
C ASN A 301 8.88 1.90 -12.11
N ALA A 302 8.32 3.08 -12.31
CA ALA A 302 7.05 3.32 -12.97
C ALA A 302 7.26 4.14 -14.24
N THR A 303 6.34 3.97 -15.20
CA THR A 303 6.37 4.71 -16.48
C THR A 303 5.03 5.42 -16.71
N ALA A 304 5.10 6.72 -16.97
CA ALA A 304 4.02 7.52 -17.53
C ALA A 304 4.41 8.01 -18.93
N TRP A 305 3.51 8.71 -19.61
CA TRP A 305 3.74 9.11 -21.00
C TRP A 305 3.53 10.60 -21.23
N LEU A 306 4.54 11.25 -21.80
CA LEU A 306 4.45 12.56 -22.39
C LEU A 306 3.98 12.42 -23.85
N VAL A 307 2.72 12.77 -24.10
CA VAL A 307 2.05 12.54 -25.39
C VAL A 307 1.95 13.84 -26.19
N TYR A 308 2.60 13.84 -27.35
CA TYR A 308 2.57 14.91 -28.35
C TYR A 308 1.44 14.73 -29.36
N ASP A 309 1.14 13.47 -29.70
CA ASP A 309 0.12 13.10 -30.69
C ASP A 309 -0.49 11.74 -30.30
N GLU A 310 -1.80 11.73 -30.01
CA GLU A 310 -2.54 10.53 -29.58
C GLU A 310 -2.70 9.50 -30.71
N ASP A 311 -2.58 9.93 -31.97
CA ASP A 311 -2.64 9.03 -33.12
C ASP A 311 -1.31 8.28 -33.35
N LYS A 312 -0.25 8.60 -32.59
CA LYS A 312 1.04 7.92 -32.63
C LYS A 312 1.15 6.86 -31.54
N PRO A 313 1.78 5.71 -31.84
CA PRO A 313 2.04 4.71 -30.80
C PRO A 313 2.98 5.28 -29.74
N LEU A 314 2.87 4.74 -28.53
CA LEU A 314 3.84 4.96 -27.46
C LEU A 314 5.20 4.41 -27.91
N SER A 315 6.28 5.17 -27.72
CA SER A 315 7.62 4.75 -28.14
C SER A 315 8.06 3.50 -27.35
N PRO A 316 8.94 2.64 -27.91
CA PRO A 316 9.58 1.59 -27.12
C PRO A 316 10.32 2.16 -25.92
N LEU A 317 10.34 1.40 -24.82
CA LEU A 317 11.06 1.82 -23.61
C LEU A 317 12.59 1.79 -23.86
N PRO A 318 13.31 2.86 -23.52
CA PRO A 318 14.77 2.93 -23.58
C PRO A 318 15.44 2.17 -22.42
N GLU A 319 16.77 1.99 -22.53
CA GLU A 319 17.60 1.66 -21.38
C GLU A 319 17.68 2.85 -20.41
N LEU A 320 17.56 2.57 -19.11
CA LEU A 320 17.67 3.58 -18.05
C LEU A 320 19.14 3.94 -17.80
N PRO A 321 19.45 5.20 -17.45
CA PRO A 321 20.81 5.62 -17.14
C PRO A 321 21.32 5.01 -15.83
N ASN A 322 22.63 5.12 -15.59
CA ASN A 322 23.25 4.75 -14.32
C ASN A 322 22.75 5.67 -13.18
N LEU A 323 22.22 5.07 -12.12
CA LEU A 323 21.67 5.76 -10.95
C LEU A 323 22.67 5.87 -9.78
N ALA A 324 23.97 5.82 -10.07
CA ALA A 324 25.00 6.14 -9.08
C ALA A 324 24.80 7.56 -8.50
N ASP A 325 25.03 7.72 -7.19
CA ASP A 325 24.76 8.98 -6.48
C ASP A 325 25.49 10.20 -7.08
N GLU A 326 26.67 10.01 -7.66
CA GLU A 326 27.45 11.06 -8.32
C GLU A 326 26.77 11.67 -9.56
N ASN A 327 25.77 10.99 -10.11
CA ASN A 327 25.00 11.49 -11.26
C ASN A 327 23.84 12.40 -10.85
N PHE A 328 23.52 12.51 -9.56
CA PHE A 328 22.43 13.35 -9.08
C PHE A 328 22.89 14.77 -8.72
N ALA A 329 22.02 15.74 -8.98
CA ALA A 329 22.23 17.11 -8.52
C ALA A 329 22.16 17.17 -6.99
N ASP A 330 23.12 17.85 -6.40
CA ASP A 330 23.13 18.15 -4.97
C ASP A 330 22.30 19.43 -4.73
N ASP A 331 21.08 19.26 -4.27
CA ASP A 331 20.09 20.31 -4.00
C ASP A 331 20.56 21.37 -3.01
N VAL A 332 21.55 21.05 -2.15
CA VAL A 332 22.19 22.01 -1.25
C VAL A 332 22.98 23.10 -2.02
N ARG A 333 23.34 22.83 -3.27
CA ARG A 333 24.11 23.74 -4.13
C ARG A 333 23.25 24.67 -4.97
N PHE A 334 21.93 24.54 -4.92
CA PHE A 334 21.05 25.50 -5.57
C PHE A 334 21.10 26.85 -4.83
N TYR A 335 20.79 27.92 -5.54
CA TYR A 335 20.69 29.26 -4.97
C TYR A 335 19.23 29.70 -4.96
N PRO A 336 18.70 30.22 -3.84
CA PRO A 336 17.37 30.81 -3.85
C PRO A 336 17.39 32.11 -4.67
N ALA A 337 16.34 32.36 -5.45
CA ALA A 337 16.25 33.51 -6.35
C ALA A 337 16.26 34.87 -5.61
N ASP A 338 15.89 34.87 -4.32
CA ASP A 338 15.97 36.07 -3.47
C ASP A 338 17.37 36.33 -2.90
N HIS A 339 18.30 35.39 -3.08
CA HIS A 339 19.66 35.43 -2.55
C HIS A 339 19.74 35.82 -1.07
N GLU A 340 18.77 35.37 -0.25
CA GLU A 340 18.80 35.67 1.18
C GLU A 340 20.11 35.18 1.81
N ARG A 341 20.77 36.10 2.52
CA ARG A 341 22.05 35.80 3.16
C ARG A 341 21.86 34.83 4.32
N ILE A 342 22.85 33.97 4.53
CA ILE A 342 22.96 33.09 5.69
C ILE A 342 22.64 33.85 7.00
N PHE A 343 21.80 33.25 7.84
CA PHE A 343 21.44 33.83 9.13
C PHE A 343 22.60 33.76 10.13
N GLU A 344 23.03 34.93 10.59
CA GLU A 344 24.11 35.11 11.57
C GLU A 344 23.86 36.34 12.46
N PRO A 345 24.40 36.36 13.69
CA PRO A 345 25.06 35.25 14.37
C PRO A 345 24.07 34.16 14.81
N VAL A 346 24.53 32.92 14.94
CA VAL A 346 23.73 31.85 15.56
C VAL A 346 23.59 32.15 17.05
N GLU A 347 22.35 32.26 17.53
CA GLU A 347 22.05 32.59 18.93
C GLU A 347 21.75 31.35 19.78
N HIS A 348 21.25 30.28 19.15
CA HIS A 348 20.99 29.01 19.81
C HIS A 348 21.27 27.85 18.86
N ARG A 349 22.05 26.87 19.31
CA ARG A 349 22.29 25.63 18.58
C ARG A 349 21.59 24.48 19.29
N ILE A 350 20.85 23.69 18.52
CA ILE A 350 20.20 22.46 18.94
C ILE A 350 20.88 21.32 18.18
N THR A 351 21.22 20.24 18.88
CA THR A 351 21.76 19.02 18.26
C THR A 351 20.79 17.88 18.48
N LEU A 352 20.40 17.23 17.38
CA LEU A 352 19.53 16.07 17.33
C LEU A 352 20.38 14.88 16.88
N ASN A 353 20.68 13.97 17.80
CA ASN A 353 21.31 12.69 17.47
C ASN A 353 20.20 11.67 17.26
N THR A 354 20.02 11.23 16.01
CA THR A 354 18.94 10.35 15.63
C THR A 354 19.43 8.92 15.56
N GLY A 355 18.65 7.99 16.09
CA GLY A 355 18.97 6.56 16.05
C GLY A 355 17.74 5.73 16.28
N ASN A 356 17.92 4.43 16.50
CA ASN A 356 16.83 3.52 16.80
C ASN A 356 17.12 2.70 18.07
N LYS A 357 16.06 2.17 18.68
CA LYS A 357 16.11 1.29 19.86
C LYS A 357 14.93 0.34 19.84
N THR A 358 15.14 -0.85 20.37
CA THR A 358 14.03 -1.75 20.73
C THR A 358 13.58 -1.43 22.16
N ILE A 359 12.35 -0.95 22.34
CA ILE A 359 11.77 -0.60 23.63
C ILE A 359 10.61 -1.56 23.90
N ASN A 360 10.71 -2.34 24.99
CA ASN A 360 9.73 -3.39 25.34
C ASN A 360 9.43 -4.38 24.19
N GLY A 361 10.45 -4.69 23.38
CA GLY A 361 10.33 -5.61 22.24
C GLY A 361 9.79 -4.99 20.95
N VAL A 362 9.51 -3.68 20.93
CA VAL A 362 9.02 -2.95 19.74
C VAL A 362 10.13 -2.04 19.19
N HIS A 363 10.33 -2.05 17.88
CA HIS A 363 11.25 -1.13 17.21
C HIS A 363 10.77 0.32 17.33
N ARG A 364 11.66 1.24 17.69
CA ARG A 364 11.38 2.68 17.78
C ARG A 364 12.56 3.50 17.28
N PHE A 365 12.25 4.64 16.70
CA PHE A 365 13.23 5.68 16.45
C PHE A 365 13.34 6.61 17.65
N THR A 366 14.50 7.24 17.75
CA THR A 366 14.85 8.13 18.87
C THR A 366 15.53 9.39 18.38
N VAL A 367 15.25 10.48 19.08
CA VAL A 367 15.95 11.76 18.98
C VAL A 367 16.60 12.00 20.34
N ASN A 368 17.92 12.18 20.36
CA ASN A 368 18.71 12.30 21.59
C ASN A 368 18.51 11.15 22.58
N GLY A 369 18.22 9.95 22.06
CA GLY A 369 18.03 8.74 22.83
C GLY A 369 16.61 8.51 23.37
N GLU A 370 15.69 9.45 23.16
CA GLU A 370 14.28 9.39 23.54
C GLU A 370 13.37 9.20 22.32
N THR A 371 12.31 8.42 22.46
CA THR A 371 11.31 8.22 21.39
C THR A 371 10.14 9.19 21.56
N TYR A 372 9.57 9.67 20.47
CA TYR A 372 8.36 10.49 20.55
C TYR A 372 7.17 9.65 21.01
N LEU A 373 6.47 10.10 22.05
CA LEU A 373 5.17 9.59 22.45
C LEU A 373 4.15 10.74 22.41
N PRO A 374 2.98 10.52 21.80
CA PRO A 374 1.98 11.57 21.64
C PRO A 374 1.43 12.00 23.01
N PRO A 375 1.23 13.30 23.24
CA PRO A 375 0.64 13.78 24.49
C PRO A 375 -0.86 13.48 24.52
N LYS A 376 -1.50 13.58 25.69
CA LYS A 376 -2.97 13.52 25.82
C LYS A 376 -3.62 14.84 25.45
N THR A 377 -3.02 15.95 25.90
CA THR A 377 -3.37 17.30 25.48
C THR A 377 -2.48 17.72 24.31
N PRO A 378 -3.02 18.23 23.19
CA PRO A 378 -2.18 18.72 22.10
C PRO A 378 -1.10 19.71 22.57
N SER A 379 0.11 19.62 22.02
CA SER A 379 1.25 20.46 22.45
C SER A 379 0.96 21.96 22.35
N LEU A 380 0.25 22.41 21.31
CA LEU A 380 -0.21 23.79 21.18
C LEU A 380 -1.17 24.18 22.30
N TYR A 381 -2.10 23.29 22.66
CA TYR A 381 -3.08 23.58 23.71
C TYR A 381 -2.42 23.61 25.08
N THR A 382 -1.37 22.80 25.27
CA THR A 382 -0.49 22.91 26.42
C THR A 382 0.16 24.28 26.51
N ALA A 383 0.78 24.76 25.43
CA ALA A 383 1.41 26.09 25.39
C ALA A 383 0.40 27.22 25.67
N LEU A 384 -0.85 27.07 25.19
CA LEU A 384 -1.90 28.06 25.36
C LEU A 384 -2.48 28.12 26.77
N THR A 385 -2.44 27.03 27.53
CA THR A 385 -3.27 26.88 28.74
C THR A 385 -2.49 26.61 30.02
N VAL A 386 -1.24 26.15 29.95
CA VAL A 386 -0.39 25.97 31.13
C VAL A 386 -0.03 27.32 31.77
N GLY A 387 0.30 27.33 33.06
CA GLY A 387 0.68 28.56 33.78
C GLY A 387 1.87 29.28 33.13
N PRO A 388 1.92 30.63 33.14
CA PRO A 388 2.97 31.41 32.46
C PRO A 388 4.38 31.08 32.94
N GLU A 389 4.50 30.73 34.21
CA GLU A 389 5.74 30.28 34.84
C GLU A 389 6.24 28.93 34.34
N TYR A 390 5.41 28.16 33.64
CA TYR A 390 5.72 26.81 33.15
C TYR A 390 5.82 26.71 31.63
N VAL A 391 5.31 27.68 30.88
CA VAL A 391 5.12 27.55 29.42
C VAL A 391 6.43 27.32 28.65
N SER A 392 7.55 27.87 29.15
CA SER A 392 8.88 27.69 28.56
C SER A 392 9.62 26.47 29.13
N ASN A 393 9.02 25.72 30.07
CA ASN A 393 9.62 24.51 30.62
C ASN A 393 9.31 23.32 29.70
N PRO A 394 10.31 22.69 29.04
CA PRO A 394 10.07 21.56 28.14
C PRO A 394 9.30 20.39 28.80
N GLN A 395 9.41 20.20 30.12
CA GLN A 395 8.74 19.11 30.83
C GLN A 395 7.22 19.13 30.69
N VAL A 396 6.57 20.30 30.57
CA VAL A 396 5.11 20.34 30.48
C VAL A 396 4.56 19.76 29.18
N TYR A 397 5.42 19.62 28.16
CA TYR A 397 5.05 19.05 26.86
C TYR A 397 5.20 17.53 26.80
N GLY A 398 5.74 16.89 27.84
CA GLY A 398 5.87 15.43 27.92
C GLY A 398 6.95 14.87 27.00
N HIS A 399 6.72 13.67 26.47
CA HIS A 399 7.70 12.88 25.72
C HIS A 399 7.69 13.17 24.20
N VAL A 400 7.55 14.45 23.84
CA VAL A 400 7.41 14.91 22.44
C VAL A 400 8.72 15.44 21.84
N ASN A 401 9.85 15.15 22.49
CA ASN A 401 11.16 15.75 22.21
C ASN A 401 11.09 17.28 22.05
N PRO A 402 10.62 18.01 23.10
CA PRO A 402 10.31 19.44 22.99
C PRO A 402 11.57 20.30 22.82
N LEU A 403 11.56 21.15 21.81
CA LEU A 403 12.59 22.13 21.49
C LEU A 403 12.04 23.54 21.73
N VAL A 404 12.29 24.12 22.90
CA VAL A 404 11.75 25.45 23.25
C VAL A 404 12.70 26.55 22.79
N VAL A 405 12.21 27.48 21.95
CA VAL A 405 13.02 28.59 21.42
C VAL A 405 12.34 29.95 21.65
N ARG A 406 13.13 31.01 21.81
CA ARG A 406 12.59 32.37 22.01
C ARG A 406 12.42 33.09 20.68
N LYS A 407 11.48 34.03 20.64
CA LYS A 407 11.22 34.89 19.48
C LYS A 407 12.47 35.62 19.00
N GLY A 408 12.60 35.70 17.68
CA GLY A 408 13.60 36.44 16.93
C GLY A 408 14.96 35.75 16.85
N GLN A 409 15.19 34.69 17.65
CA GLN A 409 16.46 34.00 17.69
C GLN A 409 16.79 33.34 16.35
N VAL A 410 18.04 33.45 15.91
CA VAL A 410 18.57 32.57 14.87
C VAL A 410 18.92 31.22 15.50
N ILE A 411 18.17 30.18 15.11
CA ILE A 411 18.33 28.82 15.57
C ILE A 411 19.13 28.03 14.54
N GLU A 412 20.14 27.31 14.99
CA GLU A 412 20.84 26.30 14.19
C GLU A 412 20.48 24.91 14.70
N VAL A 413 19.99 24.05 13.82
CA VAL A 413 19.72 22.65 14.12
C VAL A 413 20.74 21.79 13.40
N VAL A 414 21.47 21.00 14.18
CA VAL A 414 22.40 19.98 13.70
C VAL A 414 21.71 18.64 13.86
N ILE A 415 21.47 17.92 12.77
CA ILE A 415 20.86 16.59 12.79
C ILE A 415 21.93 15.59 12.40
N ASN A 416 22.40 14.80 13.37
CA ASN A 416 23.33 13.69 13.17
C ASN A 416 22.54 12.40 13.04
N ASN A 417 22.73 11.68 11.95
CA ASN A 417 22.05 10.44 11.67
C ASN A 417 22.94 9.24 12.03
N HIS A 418 22.57 8.50 13.07
CA HIS A 418 23.24 7.25 13.47
C HIS A 418 22.54 6.00 12.93
N HIS A 419 21.60 6.17 11.99
CA HIS A 419 20.95 5.09 11.29
C HIS A 419 21.66 4.78 9.96
N ASN A 420 21.57 3.53 9.53
CA ASN A 420 22.19 3.07 8.29
C ASN A 420 21.39 3.44 7.02
N ASN A 421 20.22 4.06 7.20
CA ASN A 421 19.39 4.61 6.14
C ASN A 421 19.35 6.15 6.22
N PHE A 422 18.98 6.81 5.14
CA PHE A 422 18.80 8.27 5.10
C PHE A 422 17.38 8.66 5.56
N HIS A 423 17.18 9.93 5.91
CA HIS A 423 15.89 10.43 6.39
C HIS A 423 15.59 11.84 5.83
N PRO A 424 14.46 12.08 5.14
CA PRO A 424 14.01 13.42 4.79
C PRO A 424 13.41 14.12 6.02
N TRP A 425 14.08 15.13 6.57
CA TRP A 425 13.59 15.90 7.71
C TRP A 425 12.76 17.09 7.25
N HIS A 426 11.49 17.12 7.66
CA HIS A 426 10.54 18.19 7.41
C HIS A 426 10.34 19.06 8.65
N LEU A 427 10.35 20.39 8.49
CA LEU A 427 9.98 21.36 9.54
C LEU A 427 8.69 22.07 9.14
N HIS A 428 7.68 22.00 10.00
CA HIS A 428 6.44 22.75 9.86
C HIS A 428 6.69 24.25 10.10
N GLY A 429 5.84 25.10 9.51
CA GLY A 429 5.82 26.54 9.81
C GLY A 429 6.97 27.37 9.21
N HIS A 430 7.98 26.74 8.63
CA HIS A 430 9.22 27.41 8.20
C HIS A 430 9.83 26.81 6.94
N ASN A 431 10.35 27.68 6.08
CA ASN A 431 11.47 27.34 5.22
C ASN A 431 12.78 27.67 5.93
N TYR A 432 13.65 26.67 6.11
CA TYR A 432 14.98 26.83 6.72
C TYR A 432 16.08 26.89 5.66
N GLN A 433 17.19 27.57 6.00
CA GLN A 433 18.42 27.58 5.23
C GLN A 433 19.20 26.28 5.45
N VAL A 434 19.50 25.54 4.38
CA VAL A 434 20.36 24.35 4.43
C VAL A 434 21.81 24.77 4.31
N ILE A 435 22.51 24.73 5.44
CA ILE A 435 23.89 25.22 5.54
C ILE A 435 24.86 24.21 4.93
N GLN A 436 24.76 22.95 5.33
CA GLN A 436 25.55 21.87 4.75
C GLN A 436 24.88 20.52 4.96
N ARG A 437 25.23 19.56 4.09
CA ARG A 437 24.88 18.15 4.20
C ARG A 437 26.11 17.31 3.84
N THR A 438 26.41 16.27 4.61
CA THR A 438 27.48 15.33 4.24
C THR A 438 27.05 14.38 3.15
N ALA A 439 28.03 13.73 2.51
CA ALA A 439 27.80 12.47 1.83
C ALA A 439 27.43 11.35 2.83
N ILE A 440 27.09 10.18 2.28
CA ILE A 440 26.94 8.91 2.99
C ILE A 440 28.19 8.65 3.86
N ASN A 441 27.99 8.20 5.09
CA ASN A 441 29.08 7.92 6.07
C ASN A 441 29.96 9.14 6.39
N GLY A 442 29.42 10.35 6.28
CA GLY A 442 30.14 11.59 6.60
C GLY A 442 30.41 11.84 8.09
N GLY A 443 29.79 11.05 8.98
CA GLY A 443 29.92 11.15 10.43
C GLY A 443 29.20 12.35 11.03
N ASP A 444 29.32 12.49 12.35
CA ASP A 444 28.73 13.57 13.12
C ASP A 444 29.33 14.94 12.76
N PHE A 445 28.55 16.00 13.00
CA PHE A 445 29.01 17.36 12.81
C PHE A 445 30.22 17.70 13.70
N ALA A 446 31.37 17.89 13.06
CA ALA A 446 32.63 18.32 13.70
C ALA A 446 33.01 19.78 13.38
N GLY A 447 32.22 20.48 12.56
CA GLY A 447 32.49 21.83 12.08
C GLY A 447 31.94 22.06 10.68
N TYR A 448 31.94 23.32 10.24
CA TYR A 448 31.50 23.67 8.89
C TYR A 448 32.53 23.26 7.83
N PHE A 449 32.05 22.94 6.64
CA PHE A 449 32.90 22.84 5.46
C PHE A 449 33.57 24.19 5.14
N ALA A 450 34.70 24.16 4.44
CA ALA A 450 35.43 25.38 4.11
C ALA A 450 34.66 26.33 3.16
N ASN A 451 33.68 25.81 2.43
CA ASN A 451 32.98 26.49 1.33
C ASN A 451 31.46 26.50 1.50
N VAL A 452 30.97 26.67 2.73
CA VAL A 452 29.55 26.93 3.00
C VAL A 452 29.07 28.15 2.21
N SER A 453 27.87 28.04 1.62
CA SER A 453 27.28 29.14 0.84
C SER A 453 26.94 30.33 1.75
N TRP A 454 27.21 31.54 1.27
CA TRP A 454 26.74 32.77 1.91
C TRP A 454 25.25 33.05 1.65
N THR A 455 24.67 32.35 0.68
CA THR A 455 23.25 32.39 0.31
C THR A 455 22.76 30.95 0.23
N PRO A 456 22.58 30.29 1.37
CA PRO A 456 22.22 28.88 1.40
C PRO A 456 20.84 28.68 0.80
N MET A 457 20.64 27.53 0.15
CA MET A 457 19.33 27.11 -0.32
C MET A 457 18.32 27.08 0.83
N LYS A 458 17.07 27.49 0.57
CA LYS A 458 15.97 27.46 1.54
C LYS A 458 14.90 26.44 1.14
N ARG A 459 14.40 25.68 2.12
CA ARG A 459 13.33 24.69 1.93
C ARG A 459 12.72 24.23 3.25
N ASP A 460 11.65 23.44 3.17
CA ASP A 460 11.02 22.82 4.34
C ASP A 460 11.40 21.36 4.56
N THR A 461 11.93 20.63 3.56
CA THR A 461 12.27 19.20 3.69
C THR A 461 13.65 18.84 3.15
N VAL A 462 14.60 18.44 4.00
CA VAL A 462 15.98 18.12 3.60
C VAL A 462 16.41 16.75 4.07
N VAL A 463 17.16 16.07 3.22
CA VAL A 463 17.66 14.72 3.48
C VAL A 463 18.88 14.78 4.38
N VAL A 464 18.89 13.99 5.46
CA VAL A 464 20.12 13.61 6.16
C VAL A 464 20.57 12.24 5.66
N GLN A 465 21.81 12.14 5.19
CA GLN A 465 22.35 10.88 4.67
C GLN A 465 22.59 9.89 5.81
N ASN A 466 22.61 8.59 5.48
CA ASN A 466 22.98 7.51 6.39
C ASN A 466 24.37 7.75 7.00
N ASN A 467 24.48 7.54 8.32
CA ASN A 467 25.71 7.76 9.09
C ASN A 467 26.37 9.14 8.82
N GLY A 468 25.56 10.17 8.56
CA GLY A 468 26.00 11.51 8.17
C GLY A 468 25.29 12.60 8.98
N HIS A 469 25.39 13.85 8.54
CA HIS A 469 24.69 14.96 9.18
C HIS A 469 24.21 16.04 8.19
N VAL A 470 23.24 16.82 8.65
CA VAL A 470 22.79 18.06 8.02
C VAL A 470 22.75 19.18 9.05
N VAL A 471 23.05 20.40 8.60
CA VAL A 471 22.95 21.61 9.42
C VAL A 471 21.98 22.57 8.75
N ILE A 472 20.96 22.98 9.49
CA ILE A 472 19.94 23.92 9.02
C ILE A 472 19.85 25.14 9.95
N ARG A 473 19.44 26.30 9.41
CA ARG A 473 19.17 27.50 10.19
C ARG A 473 17.81 28.10 9.85
N PHE A 474 17.11 28.58 10.85
CA PHE A 474 15.90 29.38 10.67
C PHE A 474 15.84 30.48 11.73
N ARG A 475 14.96 31.45 11.51
CA ARG A 475 14.65 32.48 12.50
C ARG A 475 13.35 32.12 13.19
N ALA A 476 13.34 32.19 14.52
CA ALA A 476 12.12 31.98 15.30
C ALA A 476 11.18 33.20 15.23
N ASP A 477 10.59 33.48 14.07
CA ASP A 477 9.71 34.62 13.80
C ASP A 477 8.23 34.26 13.55
N ASN A 478 7.85 33.01 13.77
CA ASN A 478 6.50 32.48 13.59
C ASN A 478 6.05 31.75 14.88
N PRO A 479 5.58 32.49 15.92
CA PRO A 479 5.13 31.90 17.18
C PRO A 479 4.12 30.77 16.94
N GLY A 480 4.42 29.58 17.46
CA GLY A 480 3.64 28.39 17.18
C GLY A 480 4.22 27.14 17.80
N VAL A 481 3.57 26.02 17.49
CA VAL A 481 4.07 24.68 17.84
C VAL A 481 4.17 23.89 16.54
N TRP A 482 5.39 23.54 16.17
CA TRP A 482 5.74 23.03 14.85
C TRP A 482 6.43 21.68 14.96
N LEU A 483 6.02 20.70 14.15
CA LEU A 483 6.75 19.44 14.10
C LEU A 483 8.05 19.58 13.30
N LEU A 484 9.07 18.88 13.77
CA LEU A 484 10.31 18.60 13.05
C LEU A 484 10.46 17.08 13.01
N HIS A 485 10.26 16.45 11.85
CA HIS A 485 10.17 14.99 11.77
C HIS A 485 10.73 14.41 10.48
N CYS A 486 11.10 13.13 10.50
CA CYS A 486 11.34 12.37 9.27
C CYS A 486 10.05 12.31 8.45
N HIS A 487 10.08 12.39 7.13
CA HIS A 487 8.87 12.33 6.30
C HIS A 487 8.60 10.93 5.72
N LEU A 488 9.27 9.90 6.26
CA LEU A 488 8.96 8.51 5.99
C LEU A 488 7.96 8.04 7.05
N GLU A 489 6.78 7.61 6.62
CA GLU A 489 5.66 7.44 7.57
C GLU A 489 5.92 6.34 8.59
N TRP A 490 6.61 5.27 8.19
CA TRP A 490 7.09 4.24 9.10
C TRP A 490 7.89 4.84 10.26
N HIS A 491 8.77 5.80 9.96
CA HIS A 491 9.69 6.38 10.93
C HIS A 491 8.99 7.39 11.85
N VAL A 492 8.07 8.18 11.30
CA VAL A 492 7.18 9.07 12.09
C VAL A 492 6.36 8.25 13.07
N GLU A 493 5.73 7.18 12.60
CA GLU A 493 4.91 6.30 13.43
C GLU A 493 5.76 5.45 14.40
N ALA A 494 7.06 5.27 14.13
CA ALA A 494 8.03 4.72 15.09
C ALA A 494 8.68 5.78 15.99
N GLY A 495 8.34 7.07 15.86
CA GLY A 495 8.70 8.14 16.79
C GLY A 495 9.92 8.99 16.40
N LEU A 496 10.32 9.02 15.13
CA LEU A 496 11.41 9.87 14.61
C LEU A 496 10.97 11.34 14.44
N THR A 497 10.57 11.95 15.57
CA THR A 497 9.87 13.23 15.62
C THR A 497 10.35 14.07 16.79
N ALA A 498 10.41 15.39 16.59
CA ALA A 498 10.58 16.40 17.62
C ALA A 498 9.56 17.53 17.46
N THR A 499 9.30 18.26 18.55
CA THR A 499 8.32 19.36 18.56
C THR A 499 9.00 20.67 18.89
N LEU A 500 9.05 21.59 17.93
CA LEU A 500 9.49 22.96 18.14
C LEU A 500 8.38 23.75 18.84
N ILE A 501 8.68 24.26 20.03
CA ILE A 501 7.82 25.15 20.81
C ILE A 501 8.38 26.56 20.66
N GLU A 502 7.82 27.32 19.72
CA GLU A 502 8.36 28.60 19.30
C GLU A 502 7.65 29.76 19.98
N ALA A 503 8.43 30.57 20.72
CA ALA A 503 7.95 31.74 21.43
C ALA A 503 6.65 31.49 22.21
N PRO A 504 6.57 30.43 23.03
CA PRO A 504 5.32 30.02 23.68
C PRO A 504 4.73 31.09 24.60
N GLU A 505 5.54 32.04 25.06
CA GLU A 505 5.09 33.18 25.85
C GLU A 505 4.13 34.12 25.08
N GLU A 506 4.20 34.12 23.74
CA GLU A 506 3.34 34.95 22.87
C GLU A 506 2.03 34.27 22.45
N LEU A 507 1.91 32.95 22.67
CA LEU A 507 0.78 32.19 22.14
C LEU A 507 -0.55 32.47 22.85
N ARG A 508 -0.53 32.98 24.08
CA ARG A 508 -1.72 33.14 24.95
C ARG A 508 -2.88 33.93 24.35
N GLU A 509 -2.62 34.75 23.34
CA GLU A 509 -3.64 35.55 22.66
C GLU A 509 -4.38 34.78 21.56
N HIS A 510 -3.93 33.57 21.19
CA HIS A 510 -4.46 32.76 20.09
C HIS A 510 -5.28 31.57 20.62
N SER A 511 -6.57 31.78 20.86
CA SER A 511 -7.46 30.68 21.28
C SER A 511 -7.81 29.76 20.10
N PRO A 512 -7.83 28.42 20.29
CA PRO A 512 -8.29 27.51 19.25
C PRO A 512 -9.77 27.79 18.92
N PRO A 513 -10.19 27.59 17.67
CA PRO A 513 -11.60 27.71 17.28
C PRO A 513 -12.54 26.81 18.11
N VAL A 514 -13.81 27.20 18.23
CA VAL A 514 -14.80 26.47 19.06
C VAL A 514 -15.04 25.04 18.56
N ASP A 515 -15.05 24.84 17.25
CA ASP A 515 -15.18 23.52 16.63
C ASP A 515 -13.97 22.63 16.88
N HIS A 516 -12.75 23.19 16.92
CA HIS A 516 -11.54 22.45 17.34
C HIS A 516 -11.64 21.95 18.78
N LEU A 517 -12.11 22.80 19.70
CA LEU A 517 -12.34 22.40 21.10
C LEU A 517 -13.46 21.34 21.23
N ARG A 518 -14.53 21.46 20.43
CA ARG A 518 -15.61 20.48 20.35
C ARG A 518 -15.11 19.14 19.84
N VAL A 519 -14.23 19.12 18.84
CA VAL A 519 -13.62 17.90 18.31
C VAL A 519 -12.80 17.18 19.37
N CYS A 520 -12.00 17.90 20.17
CA CYS A 520 -11.29 17.29 21.29
C CYS A 520 -12.23 16.66 22.32
N ALA A 521 -13.37 17.32 22.62
CA ALA A 521 -14.37 16.76 23.51
C ALA A 521 -15.02 15.49 22.93
N ALA A 522 -15.28 15.44 21.61
CA ALA A 522 -15.78 14.25 20.93
C ALA A 522 -14.74 13.11 20.89
N TYR A 523 -13.46 13.44 20.74
CA TYR A 523 -12.36 12.48 20.77
C TYR A 523 -12.03 11.98 22.19
N GLY A 524 -12.39 12.75 23.23
CA GLY A 524 -12.09 12.42 24.63
C GLY A 524 -10.69 12.90 25.09
N ALA A 525 -10.10 13.87 24.39
CA ALA A 525 -8.81 14.47 24.77
C ALA A 525 -9.00 15.73 25.63
N PRO A 526 -8.15 15.96 26.65
CA PRO A 526 -8.11 17.22 27.36
C PRO A 526 -7.76 18.39 26.43
N THR A 527 -8.38 19.55 26.69
CA THR A 527 -8.09 20.79 25.94
C THR A 527 -7.26 21.80 26.73
N ARG A 528 -6.88 21.46 27.97
CA ARG A 528 -6.16 22.35 28.89
C ARG A 528 -5.17 21.58 29.75
N GLY A 529 -4.18 22.30 30.27
CA GLY A 529 -3.16 21.76 31.15
C GLY A 529 -1.91 21.34 30.37
N ASN A 530 -1.01 20.64 31.05
CA ASN A 530 0.18 20.04 30.44
C ASN A 530 -0.17 18.86 29.53
N ALA A 531 0.85 18.17 29.01
CA ALA A 531 0.70 17.01 28.12
C ALA A 531 -0.20 15.90 28.69
N ALA A 532 -0.35 15.79 30.01
CA ALA A 532 -1.24 14.82 30.67
C ALA A 532 -2.67 15.35 30.90
N GLY A 533 -2.92 16.65 30.69
CA GLY A 533 -4.17 17.34 31.02
C GLY A 533 -4.22 17.90 32.44
N ASN A 534 -3.08 17.99 33.13
CA ASN A 534 -2.99 18.45 34.52
C ASN A 534 -2.39 19.85 34.63
N GLU A 535 -2.46 20.49 35.80
CA GLU A 535 -1.79 21.77 36.06
C GLU A 535 -0.28 21.61 36.33
N GLY A 536 0.50 22.64 35.97
CA GLY A 536 1.93 22.70 36.21
C GLY A 536 2.72 21.55 35.59
N ILE A 537 3.68 21.00 36.34
CA ILE A 537 4.59 19.94 35.88
C ILE A 537 4.11 18.51 36.21
N ASN A 538 2.88 18.35 36.71
CA ASN A 538 2.37 17.03 37.10
C ASN A 538 1.95 16.20 35.87
N LEU A 539 2.81 15.31 35.39
CA LEU A 539 2.51 14.43 34.24
C LEU A 539 1.82 13.11 34.63
N LEU A 540 1.23 13.00 35.82
CA LEU A 540 0.54 11.77 36.23
C LEU A 540 -0.55 11.39 35.24
N GLY A 541 -0.49 10.15 34.74
CA GLY A 541 -1.43 9.63 33.78
C GLY A 541 -1.07 9.90 32.32
N LEU A 542 0.05 10.55 32.01
CA LEU A 542 0.63 10.53 30.67
C LEU A 542 1.16 9.12 30.35
N ASP A 543 1.11 8.73 29.09
CA ASP A 543 1.68 7.45 28.65
C ASP A 543 3.21 7.58 28.60
N THR A 544 3.91 6.69 29.31
CA THR A 544 5.37 6.72 29.45
C THR A 544 6.05 5.45 28.93
N GLU A 545 5.27 4.48 28.48
CA GLU A 545 5.77 3.17 28.04
C GLU A 545 5.35 2.87 26.60
N VAL A 546 6.29 2.33 25.85
CA VAL A 546 6.03 1.77 24.52
C VAL A 546 5.37 0.40 24.69
N THR A 547 4.24 0.20 24.02
CA THR A 547 3.51 -1.07 23.95
C THR A 547 3.36 -1.54 22.50
N PRO A 548 3.16 -2.84 22.24
CA PRO A 548 2.92 -3.33 20.88
C PRO A 548 1.75 -2.61 20.20
N GLY A 549 1.96 -2.12 18.98
CA GLY A 549 0.96 -1.34 18.24
C GLY A 549 0.77 0.10 18.73
N SER A 550 1.48 0.55 19.78
CA SER A 550 1.56 1.99 20.06
C SER A 550 2.33 2.65 18.93
N THR A 551 1.84 3.79 18.42
CA THR A 551 2.52 4.57 17.38
C THR A 551 3.08 5.87 17.96
N GLY A 552 3.95 6.52 17.20
CA GLY A 552 4.49 7.84 17.48
C GLY A 552 3.42 8.91 17.32
N HIS A 553 2.46 8.77 16.40
CA HIS A 553 1.51 9.85 16.17
C HIS A 553 0.17 9.74 16.89
N LEU A 554 -0.34 8.58 17.31
CA LEU A 554 -1.51 8.50 18.22
C LEU A 554 -1.93 7.09 18.66
N LEU A 555 -2.62 7.07 19.79
CA LEU A 555 -3.23 5.92 20.47
C LEU A 555 -4.41 5.31 19.68
N VAL A 556 -4.36 4.00 19.47
CA VAL A 556 -5.53 3.14 19.22
C VAL A 556 -6.36 3.09 20.52
N MET A 557 -7.27 4.05 20.75
CA MET A 557 -8.39 3.75 21.64
C MET A 557 -9.19 2.64 20.97
N SER A 558 -9.30 1.50 21.67
CA SER A 558 -9.97 0.27 21.25
C SER A 558 -10.98 0.51 20.14
N LEU A 559 -10.65 0.06 18.92
CA LEU A 559 -11.61 0.02 17.82
C LEU A 559 -12.92 -0.54 18.41
N PRO A 560 -14.06 0.17 18.33
CA PRO A 560 -15.33 -0.49 18.56
C PRO A 560 -15.38 -1.74 17.66
N PRO A 561 -15.98 -2.85 18.11
CA PRO A 561 -15.94 -4.12 17.38
C PRO A 561 -16.28 -3.86 15.91
N HIS A 562 -15.30 -4.14 15.05
CA HIS A 562 -15.31 -3.81 13.64
C HIS A 562 -16.60 -4.35 12.99
N ALA A 563 -17.29 -3.54 12.18
CA ALA A 563 -18.58 -3.93 11.62
C ALA A 563 -18.50 -5.05 10.56
N GLY A 564 -17.28 -5.41 10.12
CA GLY A 564 -17.05 -6.28 8.98
C GLY A 564 -17.37 -5.55 7.66
N LEU A 565 -16.77 -5.98 6.56
CA LEU A 565 -16.95 -5.31 5.26
C LEU A 565 -18.03 -6.00 4.44
N LEU A 566 -19.14 -5.30 4.17
CA LEU A 566 -20.21 -5.84 3.32
C LEU A 566 -19.72 -5.91 1.87
N ARG A 567 -19.59 -7.13 1.35
CA ARG A 567 -19.10 -7.40 -0.01
C ARG A 567 -20.24 -7.79 -0.94
N ASP A 568 -20.02 -7.62 -2.23
CA ASP A 568 -20.88 -8.12 -3.30
C ASP A 568 -21.21 -9.60 -3.11
N ASP A 569 -20.26 -10.41 -2.64
CA ASP A 569 -20.44 -11.82 -2.29
C ASP A 569 -21.55 -12.03 -1.24
N THR A 570 -21.55 -11.24 -0.17
CA THR A 570 -22.57 -11.29 0.89
C THR A 570 -23.92 -10.80 0.37
N VAL A 571 -23.93 -9.75 -0.47
CA VAL A 571 -25.15 -9.23 -1.11
C VAL A 571 -25.74 -10.25 -2.08
N ALA A 572 -24.91 -10.96 -2.84
CA ALA A 572 -25.34 -12.04 -3.72
C ALA A 572 -26.00 -13.17 -2.92
N LEU A 573 -25.49 -13.52 -1.74
CA LEU A 573 -26.14 -14.51 -0.86
C LEU A 573 -27.53 -14.07 -0.39
N ARG A 574 -27.69 -12.79 -0.03
CA ARG A 574 -29.01 -12.21 0.32
C ARG A 574 -30.00 -12.36 -0.83
N HIS A 575 -29.54 -12.12 -2.06
CA HIS A 575 -30.37 -12.23 -3.25
C HIS A 575 -30.71 -13.69 -3.60
N ILE A 576 -29.74 -14.60 -3.55
CA ILE A 576 -29.91 -16.03 -3.91
C ILE A 576 -30.88 -16.72 -2.95
N PHE A 577 -30.73 -16.50 -1.65
CA PHE A 577 -31.54 -17.16 -0.62
C PHE A 577 -32.76 -16.34 -0.19
N GLY A 578 -32.85 -15.07 -0.59
CA GLY A 578 -34.04 -14.25 -0.42
C GLY A 578 -34.37 -13.87 1.03
N TYR A 579 -33.39 -13.88 1.95
CA TYR A 579 -33.61 -13.63 3.38
C TYR A 579 -33.54 -12.14 3.79
N ALA A 580 -33.22 -11.22 2.87
CA ALA A 580 -33.07 -9.78 3.17
C ALA A 580 -34.23 -8.89 2.67
N GLY A 581 -35.25 -9.45 2.00
CA GLY A 581 -36.32 -8.68 1.35
C GLY A 581 -35.86 -7.87 0.13
N ASP A 582 -36.78 -7.47 -0.74
CA ASP A 582 -36.51 -6.67 -1.96
C ASP A 582 -36.26 -5.17 -1.63
N SER A 583 -35.35 -4.88 -0.68
CA SER A 583 -34.95 -3.49 -0.40
C SER A 583 -33.89 -3.05 -1.43
N SER A 584 -34.34 -2.23 -2.36
CA SER A 584 -33.62 -1.46 -3.39
C SER A 584 -32.21 -0.98 -3.01
N ALA A 585 -31.18 -1.61 -3.58
CA ALA A 585 -29.94 -1.02 -4.11
C ALA A 585 -28.94 -2.15 -4.39
N SER A 586 -29.08 -2.85 -5.52
CA SER A 586 -27.98 -3.69 -6.01
C SER A 586 -27.91 -3.61 -7.52
N CYS A 587 -26.70 -3.43 -8.03
CA CYS A 587 -26.33 -3.46 -9.45
C CYS A 587 -26.48 -4.85 -10.09
N PHE A 588 -26.99 -5.85 -9.35
CA PHE A 588 -27.39 -7.14 -9.90
C PHE A 588 -28.72 -6.97 -10.63
N ALA A 589 -28.65 -6.73 -11.94
CA ALA A 589 -29.81 -6.85 -12.81
C ALA A 589 -30.49 -8.21 -12.57
N GLU A 590 -31.82 -8.23 -12.53
CA GLU A 590 -32.67 -9.43 -12.27
C GLU A 590 -32.38 -10.63 -13.19
N THR A 591 -31.56 -10.44 -14.23
CA THR A 591 -31.19 -11.44 -15.23
C THR A 591 -29.91 -12.23 -14.93
N ARG A 592 -29.10 -11.93 -13.90
CA ARG A 592 -27.78 -12.59 -13.69
C ARG A 592 -27.68 -13.66 -12.59
N LEU A 593 -28.58 -13.67 -11.60
CA LEU A 593 -28.49 -14.58 -10.44
C LEU A 593 -29.69 -15.52 -10.32
N GLY A 594 -30.37 -15.79 -11.43
CA GLY A 594 -31.50 -16.71 -11.53
C GLY A 594 -32.87 -16.09 -11.23
N GLU A 595 -33.92 -16.67 -11.79
CA GLU A 595 -35.30 -16.23 -11.58
C GLU A 595 -35.83 -16.68 -10.21
N ALA A 596 -36.81 -15.96 -9.65
CA ALA A 596 -37.47 -16.37 -8.42
C ALA A 596 -38.18 -17.72 -8.61
N CYS A 597 -38.01 -18.61 -7.64
CA CYS A 597 -38.67 -19.89 -7.63
C CYS A 597 -40.18 -19.74 -7.42
N GLN A 598 -40.99 -20.63 -8.03
CA GLN A 598 -42.43 -20.62 -7.78
C GLN A 598 -42.69 -20.80 -6.28
N THR A 599 -43.47 -19.88 -5.68
CA THR A 599 -43.87 -19.92 -4.26
C THR A 599 -42.78 -19.65 -3.20
N SER A 600 -41.58 -19.17 -3.59
CA SER A 600 -40.46 -18.88 -2.67
C SER A 600 -39.65 -17.65 -3.12
N SER A 601 -38.97 -16.97 -2.19
CA SER A 601 -38.01 -15.89 -2.50
C SER A 601 -36.63 -16.40 -2.94
N ILE A 602 -36.37 -17.71 -2.84
CA ILE A 602 -35.12 -18.34 -3.28
C ILE A 602 -35.01 -18.25 -4.81
N ARG A 603 -33.83 -17.94 -5.32
CA ARG A 603 -33.55 -17.87 -6.76
C ARG A 603 -33.17 -19.23 -7.31
N ASN A 604 -33.61 -19.55 -8.51
CA ASN A 604 -33.31 -20.80 -9.22
C ASN A 604 -31.88 -20.75 -9.76
N VAL A 605 -30.94 -21.32 -8.99
CA VAL A 605 -29.51 -21.28 -9.25
C VAL A 605 -28.90 -22.65 -8.97
N LEU A 606 -27.90 -23.02 -9.77
CA LEU A 606 -27.00 -24.12 -9.44
C LEU A 606 -25.71 -23.54 -8.83
N LEU A 607 -25.48 -23.78 -7.53
CA LEU A 607 -24.21 -23.46 -6.90
C LEU A 607 -23.23 -24.60 -7.17
N VAL A 608 -22.05 -24.28 -7.68
CA VAL A 608 -20.99 -25.26 -7.98
C VAL A 608 -19.72 -24.82 -7.28
N ALA A 609 -19.25 -25.60 -6.32
CA ALA A 609 -17.92 -25.42 -5.76
C ALA A 609 -16.91 -26.29 -6.49
N VAL A 610 -15.78 -25.70 -6.80
CA VAL A 610 -14.63 -26.40 -7.39
C VAL A 610 -13.42 -26.12 -6.52
N ASP A 611 -12.66 -27.17 -6.26
CA ASP A 611 -11.36 -27.09 -5.60
C ASP A 611 -10.36 -27.93 -6.39
N VAL A 612 -9.14 -27.41 -6.55
CA VAL A 612 -8.08 -28.03 -7.34
C VAL A 612 -6.84 -28.24 -6.49
N ASP A 613 -6.59 -29.49 -6.11
CA ASP A 613 -5.36 -29.90 -5.45
C ASP A 613 -4.30 -30.31 -6.50
N LYS A 614 -3.18 -29.59 -6.55
CA LYS A 614 -2.01 -29.93 -7.37
C LYS A 614 -0.91 -30.51 -6.50
N PHE A 615 -0.29 -31.62 -6.92
CA PHE A 615 0.92 -32.13 -6.27
C PHE A 615 2.18 -31.61 -6.94
N LEU A 616 2.80 -30.58 -6.37
CA LEU A 616 4.14 -30.08 -6.73
C LEU A 616 5.20 -30.68 -5.80
N GLY A 617 5.43 -32.00 -5.90
CA GLY A 617 6.63 -32.60 -5.31
C GLY A 617 7.84 -32.34 -6.21
N TYR A 618 9.00 -32.02 -5.62
CA TYR A 618 10.31 -31.91 -6.31
C TYR A 618 10.62 -33.18 -7.13
N ARG A 619 10.12 -33.26 -8.38
CA ARG A 619 10.52 -34.18 -9.45
C ARG A 619 9.71 -33.82 -10.71
N ILE A 620 10.25 -32.86 -11.47
CA ILE A 620 9.99 -32.65 -12.90
C ILE A 620 10.58 -33.84 -13.66
N ILE A 621 10.02 -35.04 -13.51
CA ILE A 621 10.37 -36.21 -14.32
C ILE A 621 9.14 -37.11 -14.36
N PHE A 622 8.15 -36.78 -15.20
CA PHE A 622 7.26 -37.67 -15.97
C PHE A 622 6.18 -36.80 -16.65
N ASP A 623 5.98 -37.01 -17.96
CA ASP A 623 5.22 -36.17 -18.91
C ASP A 623 3.70 -36.02 -18.67
N GLN A 624 3.18 -36.08 -17.43
CA GLN A 624 1.73 -35.92 -17.16
C GLN A 624 1.44 -35.14 -15.86
N PRO A 625 0.53 -34.14 -15.90
CA PRO A 625 0.13 -33.38 -14.71
C PRO A 625 -0.62 -34.27 -13.70
N GLN A 626 -0.40 -34.01 -12.41
CA GLN A 626 -1.06 -34.71 -11.29
C GLN A 626 -2.03 -33.75 -10.61
N ILE A 627 -3.31 -33.90 -10.94
CA ILE A 627 -4.35 -32.94 -10.54
C ILE A 627 -5.52 -33.72 -9.94
N HIS A 628 -6.01 -33.24 -8.81
CA HIS A 628 -7.24 -33.66 -8.20
C HIS A 628 -8.24 -32.54 -8.33
N ILE A 629 -9.42 -32.83 -8.86
CA ILE A 629 -10.47 -31.84 -9.03
C ILE A 629 -11.70 -32.30 -8.27
N GLY A 630 -12.08 -31.53 -7.27
CA GLY A 630 -13.33 -31.68 -6.55
C GLY A 630 -14.40 -30.84 -7.21
N VAL A 631 -15.58 -31.41 -7.42
CA VAL A 631 -16.76 -30.66 -7.88
C VAL A 631 -17.92 -31.01 -6.98
N SER A 632 -18.45 -30.02 -6.28
CA SER A 632 -19.62 -30.16 -5.42
C SER A 632 -20.72 -29.23 -5.91
N THR A 633 -21.97 -29.68 -5.89
CA THR A 633 -23.11 -28.92 -6.40
C THR A 633 -24.26 -28.86 -5.42
N LEU A 634 -24.91 -27.72 -5.34
CA LEU A 634 -26.15 -27.51 -4.58
C LEU A 634 -27.17 -26.83 -5.49
N ASP A 635 -28.27 -27.53 -5.76
CA ASP A 635 -29.39 -26.98 -6.53
C ASP A 635 -30.37 -26.28 -5.59
N THR A 636 -30.46 -24.95 -5.66
CA THR A 636 -31.29 -24.17 -4.73
C THR A 636 -32.77 -24.50 -4.83
N ARG A 637 -33.23 -25.09 -5.94
CA ARG A 637 -34.62 -25.58 -6.09
C ARG A 637 -35.00 -26.61 -5.04
N ARG A 638 -34.02 -27.40 -4.55
CA ARG A 638 -34.23 -28.39 -3.49
C ARG A 638 -34.58 -27.75 -2.15
N LEU A 639 -34.24 -26.47 -1.96
CA LEU A 639 -34.50 -25.71 -0.73
C LEU A 639 -35.92 -25.12 -0.68
N GLN A 640 -36.72 -25.25 -1.74
CA GLN A 640 -38.10 -24.73 -1.79
C GLN A 640 -39.09 -25.55 -0.94
N HIS A 641 -38.78 -26.83 -0.70
CA HIS A 641 -39.68 -27.77 -0.01
C HIS A 641 -39.19 -28.04 1.40
N LEU A 642 -39.52 -27.13 2.31
CA LEU A 642 -39.14 -27.18 3.73
C LEU A 642 -40.27 -27.78 4.59
N PRO A 643 -39.97 -28.58 5.63
CA PRO A 643 -38.64 -28.98 6.10
C PRO A 643 -38.08 -30.16 5.29
N LEU A 644 -36.76 -30.15 5.05
CA LEU A 644 -36.05 -31.29 4.47
C LEU A 644 -36.06 -32.44 5.48
N ASN A 645 -36.37 -33.66 5.05
CA ASN A 645 -36.23 -34.86 5.87
C ASN A 645 -34.75 -35.32 5.91
N ASP A 646 -34.41 -36.19 6.86
CA ASP A 646 -33.02 -36.67 7.06
C ASP A 646 -32.39 -37.25 5.77
N ASP A 647 -33.18 -38.00 4.99
CA ASP A 647 -32.73 -38.60 3.72
C ASP A 647 -32.42 -37.55 2.63
N CYS A 648 -33.10 -36.39 2.63
CA CYS A 648 -32.84 -35.30 1.69
C CYS A 648 -31.66 -34.40 2.12
N LEU A 649 -31.35 -34.32 3.42
CA LEU A 649 -30.26 -33.51 3.95
C LEU A 649 -28.89 -34.05 3.51
N GLU A 650 -28.69 -35.38 3.57
CA GLU A 650 -27.43 -36.01 3.16
C GLU A 650 -27.18 -35.91 1.65
N GLN A 651 -28.23 -35.71 0.86
CA GLN A 651 -28.17 -35.63 -0.61
C GLN A 651 -28.25 -34.19 -1.14
N ALA A 652 -28.30 -33.19 -0.25
CA ALA A 652 -28.47 -31.79 -0.67
C ALA A 652 -27.28 -31.30 -1.50
N ILE A 653 -26.05 -31.70 -1.14
CA ILE A 653 -24.82 -31.39 -1.87
C ILE A 653 -24.30 -32.65 -2.57
N ASP A 654 -24.39 -32.71 -3.90
CA ASP A 654 -23.79 -33.80 -4.68
C ASP A 654 -22.31 -33.51 -4.91
N SER A 655 -21.42 -34.45 -4.62
CA SER A 655 -19.97 -34.25 -4.70
C SER A 655 -19.30 -35.34 -5.52
N ARG A 656 -18.37 -34.93 -6.38
CA ARG A 656 -17.57 -35.81 -7.23
C ARG A 656 -16.10 -35.44 -7.10
N GLN A 657 -15.24 -36.43 -7.22
CA GLN A 657 -13.80 -36.22 -7.28
C GLN A 657 -13.24 -36.87 -8.54
N PHE A 658 -12.47 -36.09 -9.29
CA PHE A 658 -11.74 -36.54 -10.47
C PHE A 658 -10.26 -36.60 -10.16
N VAL A 659 -9.60 -37.66 -10.62
CA VAL A 659 -8.18 -37.91 -10.40
C VAL A 659 -7.49 -38.03 -11.75
N ILE A 660 -6.53 -37.14 -12.01
CA ILE A 660 -5.74 -37.13 -13.24
C ILE A 660 -4.32 -37.61 -12.90
N GLY A 661 -3.87 -38.65 -13.60
CA GLY A 661 -2.61 -39.35 -13.35
C GLY A 661 -2.76 -40.61 -12.46
N ASN A 662 -1.72 -41.44 -12.41
CA ASN A 662 -1.77 -42.78 -11.76
C ASN A 662 -0.65 -43.01 -10.72
N THR A 663 -0.31 -41.98 -9.94
CA THR A 663 0.75 -42.10 -8.92
C THR A 663 0.22 -42.69 -7.59
N PRO A 664 1.10 -43.20 -6.71
CA PRO A 664 0.72 -43.58 -5.35
C PRO A 664 0.16 -42.41 -4.53
N TYR A 665 0.52 -41.17 -4.86
CA TYR A 665 -0.10 -39.98 -4.28
C TYR A 665 -1.55 -39.85 -4.79
N ALA A 666 -1.74 -39.92 -6.11
CA ALA A 666 -3.06 -39.83 -6.74
C ALA A 666 -4.04 -40.91 -6.24
N ARG A 667 -3.57 -42.15 -6.09
CA ARG A 667 -4.38 -43.24 -5.49
C ARG A 667 -4.71 -43.02 -4.02
N ARG A 668 -3.80 -42.41 -3.24
CA ARG A 668 -4.01 -42.13 -1.81
C ARG A 668 -4.99 -40.98 -1.59
N ALA A 669 -4.85 -39.89 -2.35
CA ALA A 669 -5.77 -38.76 -2.29
C ALA A 669 -7.15 -39.12 -2.88
N GLY A 670 -7.19 -39.96 -3.93
CA GLY A 670 -8.43 -40.59 -4.42
C GLY A 670 -9.19 -41.38 -3.35
N GLY A 671 -8.46 -42.09 -2.48
CA GLY A 671 -9.03 -42.83 -1.35
C GLY A 671 -9.39 -42.01 -0.10
N ARG A 672 -9.16 -40.69 -0.10
CA ARG A 672 -9.49 -39.78 1.01
C ARG A 672 -10.82 -39.04 0.81
N PHE A 673 -11.36 -39.03 -0.40
CA PHE A 673 -12.67 -38.48 -0.70
C PHE A 673 -13.75 -39.29 0.03
N ILE A 674 -14.58 -38.62 0.83
CA ILE A 674 -15.54 -39.29 1.71
C ILE A 674 -16.99 -39.20 1.24
N PHE A 675 -17.29 -38.35 0.26
CA PHE A 675 -18.65 -38.07 -0.20
C PHE A 675 -19.06 -38.85 -1.47
N GLY A 676 -18.21 -39.76 -1.95
CA GLY A 676 -18.50 -40.55 -3.14
C GLY A 676 -17.31 -41.37 -3.63
N GLN A 677 -17.35 -41.74 -4.90
CA GLN A 677 -16.26 -42.44 -5.60
C GLN A 677 -15.36 -41.43 -6.32
N SER A 678 -14.06 -41.69 -6.33
CA SER A 678 -13.12 -40.97 -7.19
C SER A 678 -13.10 -41.60 -8.58
N GLU A 679 -13.25 -40.80 -9.63
CA GLU A 679 -13.16 -41.23 -11.03
C GLU A 679 -11.79 -40.85 -11.61
N ALA A 680 -11.10 -41.81 -12.24
CA ALA A 680 -9.87 -41.53 -12.98
C ALA A 680 -10.20 -41.06 -14.40
N ILE A 681 -9.71 -39.89 -14.81
CA ILE A 681 -9.97 -39.29 -16.13
C ILE A 681 -8.70 -38.69 -16.74
N ALA A 682 -8.70 -38.41 -18.05
CA ALA A 682 -7.73 -37.49 -18.63
C ALA A 682 -8.17 -36.03 -18.41
N LEU A 683 -7.23 -35.09 -18.33
CA LEU A 683 -7.56 -33.67 -18.09
C LEU A 683 -8.51 -33.10 -19.15
N LEU A 684 -8.33 -33.46 -20.42
CA LEU A 684 -9.18 -33.01 -21.52
C LEU A 684 -10.63 -33.53 -21.41
N ASP A 685 -10.85 -34.65 -20.71
CA ASP A 685 -12.20 -35.18 -20.49
C ASP A 685 -12.95 -34.40 -19.41
N PHE A 686 -12.26 -33.62 -18.58
CA PHE A 686 -12.85 -32.91 -17.44
C PHE A 686 -13.97 -31.97 -17.88
N LYS A 687 -13.79 -31.22 -18.98
CA LYS A 687 -14.85 -30.34 -19.50
C LYS A 687 -16.14 -31.11 -19.79
N SER A 688 -16.05 -32.26 -20.47
CA SER A 688 -17.23 -33.09 -20.77
C SER A 688 -17.89 -33.64 -19.50
N LYS A 689 -17.09 -33.96 -18.47
CA LYS A 689 -17.59 -34.40 -17.16
C LYS A 689 -18.29 -33.25 -16.43
N PHE A 690 -17.70 -32.06 -16.46
CA PHE A 690 -18.26 -30.85 -15.86
C PHE A 690 -19.57 -30.45 -16.53
N ASP A 691 -19.62 -30.44 -17.87
CA ASP A 691 -20.83 -30.17 -18.66
C ASP A 691 -21.96 -31.15 -18.31
N ALA A 692 -21.63 -32.43 -18.07
CA ALA A 692 -22.59 -33.45 -17.63
C ALA A 692 -23.08 -33.25 -16.18
N ILE A 693 -22.28 -32.61 -15.32
CA ILE A 693 -22.67 -32.26 -13.94
C ILE A 693 -23.67 -31.09 -13.97
N ILE A 694 -23.38 -30.03 -14.72
CA ILE A 694 -24.25 -28.84 -14.79
C ILE A 694 -25.49 -29.05 -15.67
N GLN A 695 -25.49 -30.05 -16.56
CA GLN A 695 -26.60 -30.40 -17.45
C GLN A 695 -27.11 -29.21 -18.29
N GLY A 696 -26.19 -28.35 -18.73
CA GLY A 696 -26.51 -27.15 -19.52
C GLY A 696 -27.18 -26.03 -18.73
N ARG A 697 -27.19 -26.07 -17.40
CA ARG A 697 -27.66 -24.98 -16.55
C ARG A 697 -26.55 -23.95 -16.34
N ASP A 698 -26.95 -22.68 -16.33
CA ASP A 698 -26.16 -21.60 -15.75
C ASP A 698 -25.87 -21.90 -14.27
N TYR A 699 -24.67 -21.52 -13.83
CA TYR A 699 -24.21 -21.83 -12.48
C TYR A 699 -23.37 -20.70 -11.89
N ILE A 700 -23.38 -20.64 -10.55
CA ILE A 700 -22.52 -19.77 -9.77
C ILE A 700 -21.38 -20.60 -9.22
N LEU A 701 -20.15 -20.18 -9.52
CA LEU A 701 -18.95 -20.78 -8.98
C LEU A 701 -18.75 -20.33 -7.53
N VAL A 702 -18.50 -21.26 -6.63
CA VAL A 702 -18.18 -20.98 -5.23
C VAL A 702 -16.77 -21.44 -4.95
N VAL A 703 -15.93 -20.54 -4.44
CA VAL A 703 -14.53 -20.84 -4.12
C VAL A 703 -14.19 -20.43 -2.68
N HIS A 704 -13.04 -20.90 -2.21
CA HIS A 704 -12.46 -20.46 -0.94
C HIS A 704 -11.01 -20.01 -1.18
N GLY A 705 -10.80 -18.72 -1.50
CA GLY A 705 -9.47 -18.21 -1.87
C GLY A 705 -8.90 -18.76 -3.19
N GLY A 706 -9.77 -19.19 -4.11
CA GLY A 706 -9.45 -20.08 -5.24
C GLY A 706 -8.96 -19.41 -6.54
N HIS A 707 -7.97 -18.51 -6.49
CA HIS A 707 -7.41 -17.91 -7.72
C HIS A 707 -6.85 -18.99 -8.68
N GLY A 708 -6.20 -20.02 -8.12
CA GLY A 708 -5.71 -21.17 -8.89
C GLY A 708 -6.80 -22.06 -9.50
N ASP A 709 -7.97 -22.14 -8.86
CA ASP A 709 -9.11 -22.94 -9.32
C ASP A 709 -9.78 -22.28 -10.53
N ILE A 710 -9.98 -20.96 -10.46
CA ILE A 710 -10.56 -20.13 -11.53
C ILE A 710 -9.70 -20.24 -12.79
N ASN A 711 -8.38 -20.09 -12.65
CA ASN A 711 -7.45 -20.16 -13.78
C ASN A 711 -7.51 -21.52 -14.50
N LEU A 712 -7.70 -22.63 -13.77
CA LEU A 712 -7.88 -23.94 -14.41
C LEU A 712 -9.19 -24.00 -15.20
N LEU A 713 -10.30 -23.56 -14.62
CA LEU A 713 -11.60 -23.58 -15.29
C LEU A 713 -11.60 -22.71 -16.55
N GLU A 714 -11.02 -21.51 -16.49
CA GLU A 714 -10.88 -20.62 -17.64
C GLU A 714 -10.02 -21.24 -18.75
N SER A 715 -8.93 -21.93 -18.40
CA SER A 715 -8.09 -22.63 -19.38
C SER A 715 -8.81 -23.77 -20.12
N LEU A 716 -9.91 -24.28 -19.55
CA LEU A 716 -10.75 -25.32 -20.14
C LEU A 716 -12.05 -24.74 -20.75
N ASP A 717 -12.15 -23.42 -20.87
CA ASP A 717 -13.32 -22.67 -21.34
C ASP A 717 -14.61 -23.02 -20.56
N ILE A 718 -14.46 -23.16 -19.24
CA ILE A 718 -15.56 -23.36 -18.29
C ILE A 718 -15.79 -22.03 -17.56
N ARG A 719 -16.88 -21.33 -17.89
CA ARG A 719 -17.16 -19.98 -17.38
C ARG A 719 -18.42 -19.95 -16.53
N PRO A 720 -18.36 -19.48 -15.28
CA PRO A 720 -19.55 -19.31 -14.46
C PRO A 720 -20.30 -18.02 -14.80
N THR A 721 -21.58 -17.96 -14.43
CA THR A 721 -22.40 -16.74 -14.52
C THR A 721 -21.97 -15.70 -13.50
N HIS A 722 -21.54 -16.17 -12.32
CA HIS A 722 -21.02 -15.35 -11.23
C HIS A 722 -20.11 -16.19 -10.34
N THR A 723 -19.21 -15.55 -9.58
CA THR A 723 -18.31 -16.23 -8.64
C THR A 723 -18.49 -15.64 -7.25
N ILE A 724 -18.67 -16.50 -6.25
CA ILE A 724 -18.73 -16.14 -4.84
C ILE A 724 -17.51 -16.73 -4.12
N ASP A 725 -16.73 -15.86 -3.48
CA ASP A 725 -15.62 -16.27 -2.63
C ASP A 725 -16.06 -16.26 -1.17
N THR A 726 -16.10 -17.45 -0.56
CA THR A 726 -16.49 -17.61 0.85
C THR A 726 -15.59 -16.82 1.81
N VAL A 727 -14.34 -16.54 1.43
CA VAL A 727 -13.43 -15.71 2.21
C VAL A 727 -13.93 -14.27 2.30
N LYS A 728 -14.43 -13.72 1.17
CA LYS A 728 -14.99 -12.37 1.10
C LYS A 728 -16.38 -12.32 1.72
N ALA A 729 -17.21 -13.31 1.41
CA ALA A 729 -18.59 -13.41 1.90
C ALA A 729 -18.68 -13.44 3.43
N ALA A 730 -17.67 -14.01 4.11
CA ALA A 730 -17.61 -14.15 5.57
C ALA A 730 -17.27 -12.85 6.32
N GLN A 731 -16.67 -11.84 5.68
CA GLN A 731 -16.10 -10.69 6.40
C GLN A 731 -17.15 -9.87 7.17
N PHE A 732 -18.28 -9.54 6.54
CA PHE A 732 -19.39 -8.83 7.20
C PHE A 732 -20.13 -9.71 8.21
N PRO A 733 -20.61 -10.92 7.84
CA PRO A 733 -21.40 -11.74 8.75
C PRO A 733 -20.62 -12.17 9.99
N LEU A 734 -19.29 -12.28 9.92
CA LEU A 734 -18.44 -12.66 11.04
C LEU A 734 -17.64 -11.52 11.67
N GLN A 735 -17.77 -10.28 11.18
CA GLN A 735 -16.98 -9.13 11.66
C GLN A 735 -15.46 -9.40 11.64
N LEU A 736 -14.97 -10.05 10.58
CA LEU A 736 -13.58 -10.47 10.49
C LEU A 736 -12.68 -9.36 9.95
N HIS A 737 -11.49 -9.26 10.55
CA HIS A 737 -10.40 -8.38 10.15
C HIS A 737 -9.51 -8.99 9.05
N TYR A 738 -9.57 -10.30 8.84
CA TYR A 738 -8.70 -11.05 7.93
C TYR A 738 -9.43 -12.24 7.32
N ARG A 739 -8.80 -12.85 6.32
CA ARG A 739 -9.31 -14.01 5.59
C ARG A 739 -9.16 -15.28 6.45
N TYR A 740 -10.28 -15.87 6.88
CA TYR A 740 -10.21 -17.18 7.54
C TYR A 740 -9.91 -18.25 6.50
N SER A 741 -9.04 -19.21 6.87
CA SER A 741 -8.91 -20.46 6.11
C SER A 741 -10.20 -21.28 6.20
N LEU A 742 -10.35 -22.23 5.28
CA LEU A 742 -11.52 -23.10 5.23
C LEU A 742 -11.68 -23.84 6.56
N GLU A 743 -10.58 -24.36 7.10
CA GLU A 743 -10.54 -25.01 8.41
C GLU A 743 -11.02 -24.09 9.54
N LYS A 744 -10.57 -22.83 9.58
CA LYS A 744 -11.01 -21.86 10.60
C LYS A 744 -12.51 -21.57 10.49
N LEU A 745 -13.05 -21.44 9.27
CA LEU A 745 -14.49 -21.25 9.07
C LEU A 745 -15.29 -22.48 9.49
N LEU A 746 -14.84 -23.69 9.13
CA LEU A 746 -15.48 -24.94 9.54
C LEU A 746 -15.54 -25.08 11.06
N GLY A 747 -14.42 -24.80 11.75
CA GLY A 747 -14.35 -24.77 13.20
C GLY A 747 -15.27 -23.69 13.80
N HIS A 748 -15.26 -22.49 13.24
CA HIS A 748 -16.10 -21.37 13.71
C HIS A 748 -17.59 -21.69 13.63
N PHE A 749 -18.04 -22.29 12.52
CA PHE A 749 -19.45 -22.63 12.30
C PHE A 749 -19.86 -23.98 12.89
N SER A 750 -18.94 -24.69 13.56
CA SER A 750 -19.15 -26.05 14.09
C SER A 750 -19.63 -27.03 13.01
N ILE A 751 -19.10 -26.92 11.80
CA ILE A 751 -19.38 -27.85 10.70
C ILE A 751 -18.51 -29.09 10.88
N PRO A 752 -19.08 -30.31 10.94
CA PRO A 752 -18.29 -31.54 10.99
C PRO A 752 -17.44 -31.69 9.72
N TYR A 753 -16.13 -31.86 9.87
CA TYR A 753 -15.21 -32.06 8.74
C TYR A 753 -14.18 -33.17 9.03
N ARG A 754 -13.63 -33.75 7.96
CA ARG A 754 -12.57 -34.78 8.01
C ARG A 754 -11.85 -34.85 6.67
N ASN A 755 -10.55 -35.15 6.69
CA ASN A 755 -9.72 -35.28 5.49
C ASN A 755 -9.75 -34.01 4.60
N LEU A 756 -9.51 -32.82 5.19
CA LEU A 756 -9.18 -31.62 4.42
C LEU A 756 -7.93 -31.85 3.56
N HIS A 757 -7.75 -31.05 2.51
CA HIS A 757 -6.72 -31.24 1.48
C HIS A 757 -6.96 -32.50 0.65
N ALA A 758 -8.25 -32.74 0.39
CA ALA A 758 -8.70 -33.61 -0.67
C ALA A 758 -9.76 -32.83 -1.43
N ALA A 759 -9.45 -32.44 -2.66
CA ALA A 759 -10.25 -31.53 -3.47
C ALA A 759 -11.77 -31.76 -3.41
N GLY A 760 -12.24 -33.01 -3.54
CA GLY A 760 -13.67 -33.32 -3.46
C GLY A 760 -14.30 -33.04 -2.10
N ASN A 761 -13.54 -33.15 -1.01
CA ASN A 761 -13.98 -32.79 0.33
C ASN A 761 -13.98 -31.27 0.51
N ASP A 762 -12.93 -30.58 0.04
CA ASP A 762 -12.77 -29.13 0.25
C ASP A 762 -13.82 -28.33 -0.55
N ALA A 763 -14.15 -28.76 -1.77
CA ALA A 763 -15.29 -28.24 -2.53
C ALA A 763 -16.62 -28.42 -1.77
N GLN A 764 -16.82 -29.58 -1.15
CA GLN A 764 -18.04 -29.89 -0.39
C GLN A 764 -18.16 -29.01 0.87
N PHE A 765 -17.05 -28.89 1.61
CA PHE A 765 -16.97 -28.07 2.82
C PHE A 765 -17.09 -26.58 2.52
N THR A 766 -16.61 -26.13 1.37
CA THR A 766 -16.78 -24.75 0.89
C THR A 766 -18.26 -24.39 0.73
N LEU A 767 -19.08 -25.28 0.14
CA LEU A 767 -20.53 -25.05 0.07
C LEU A 767 -21.18 -25.06 1.45
N ARG A 768 -20.80 -25.97 2.36
CA ARG A 768 -21.33 -25.98 3.74
C ARG A 768 -21.02 -24.68 4.49
N VAL A 769 -19.80 -24.17 4.33
CA VAL A 769 -19.39 -22.88 4.89
C VAL A 769 -20.22 -21.73 4.31
N LEU A 770 -20.43 -21.71 2.99
CA LEU A 770 -21.27 -20.70 2.33
C LEU A 770 -22.68 -20.63 2.93
N LEU A 771 -23.29 -21.79 3.20
CA LEU A 771 -24.61 -21.86 3.83
C LEU A 771 -24.61 -21.24 5.24
N MET A 772 -23.59 -21.52 6.05
CA MET A 772 -23.49 -20.95 7.39
C MET A 772 -23.16 -19.45 7.38
N ILE A 773 -22.44 -18.96 6.38
CA ILE A 773 -22.26 -17.52 6.16
C ILE A 773 -23.61 -16.85 5.91
N ALA A 774 -24.48 -17.45 5.09
CA ALA A 774 -25.83 -16.94 4.84
C ALA A 774 -26.72 -16.95 6.10
N VAL A 775 -26.69 -18.03 6.90
CA VAL A 775 -27.38 -18.08 8.20
C VAL A 775 -26.92 -16.95 9.10
N LYS A 776 -25.60 -16.75 9.19
CA LYS A 776 -25.01 -15.74 10.06
C LYS A 776 -25.31 -14.31 9.62
N ASP A 777 -25.37 -14.06 8.31
CA ASP A 777 -25.78 -12.75 7.77
C ASP A 777 -27.26 -12.48 8.07
N ALA A 778 -28.13 -13.47 7.92
CA ALA A 778 -29.55 -13.35 8.24
C ALA A 778 -29.82 -13.07 9.73
N GLU A 779 -29.03 -13.66 10.65
CA GLU A 779 -29.02 -13.29 12.08
C GLU A 779 -28.71 -11.81 12.27
N ARG A 780 -27.69 -11.28 11.59
CA ARG A 780 -27.29 -9.87 11.69
C ARG A 780 -28.36 -8.91 11.21
N LEU A 781 -29.11 -9.29 10.18
CA LEU A 781 -30.22 -8.48 9.65
C LEU A 781 -31.50 -8.55 10.51
N SER A 782 -31.49 -9.28 11.62
CA SER A 782 -32.70 -9.59 12.42
C SER A 782 -33.82 -10.27 11.60
N ALA A 783 -33.47 -10.87 10.46
CA ALA A 783 -34.40 -11.54 9.54
C ALA A 783 -34.76 -12.97 9.97
N HIS A 784 -34.23 -13.41 11.12
CA HIS A 784 -34.35 -14.78 11.64
C HIS A 784 -35.81 -15.22 11.87
N SER A 785 -36.69 -14.30 12.25
CA SER A 785 -38.09 -14.63 12.57
C SER A 785 -38.98 -14.85 11.35
N SER A 786 -38.71 -14.18 10.21
CA SER A 786 -39.52 -14.29 8.99
C SER A 786 -39.07 -15.41 8.04
N HIS A 787 -37.87 -15.96 8.24
CA HIS A 787 -37.27 -16.99 7.37
C HIS A 787 -36.77 -18.23 8.14
N ALA A 788 -37.25 -18.46 9.38
CA ALA A 788 -36.75 -19.49 10.29
C ALA A 788 -36.61 -20.88 9.65
N GLY A 789 -37.61 -21.35 8.89
CA GLY A 789 -37.56 -22.66 8.25
C GLY A 789 -36.47 -22.80 7.17
N LEU A 790 -36.15 -21.71 6.45
CA LEU A 790 -35.05 -21.72 5.48
C LEU A 790 -33.71 -21.79 6.20
N LEU A 791 -33.51 -20.96 7.22
CA LEU A 791 -32.26 -20.90 7.97
C LEU A 791 -31.98 -22.22 8.69
N GLU A 792 -33.02 -22.85 9.27
CA GLU A 792 -32.93 -24.18 9.88
C GLU A 792 -32.52 -25.25 8.87
N ALA A 793 -33.02 -25.19 7.63
CA ALA A 793 -32.59 -26.11 6.58
C ALA A 793 -31.17 -25.84 6.09
N LEU A 794 -30.75 -24.58 5.93
CA LEU A 794 -29.36 -24.25 5.58
C LEU A 794 -28.39 -24.77 6.64
N GLU A 795 -28.71 -24.55 7.92
CA GLU A 795 -27.93 -25.03 9.05
C GLU A 795 -27.89 -26.56 9.11
N SER A 796 -29.04 -27.22 8.89
CA SER A 796 -29.15 -28.68 8.87
C SER A 796 -28.34 -29.31 7.73
N ILE A 797 -28.33 -28.71 6.53
CA ILE A 797 -27.50 -29.17 5.41
C ILE A 797 -26.02 -28.99 5.76
N ALA A 798 -25.64 -27.80 6.24
CA ALA A 798 -24.25 -27.47 6.56
C ALA A 798 -23.68 -28.39 7.64
N ARG A 799 -24.49 -28.75 8.65
CA ARG A 799 -24.08 -29.59 9.78
C ARG A 799 -24.45 -31.06 9.63
N SER A 800 -24.92 -31.48 8.45
CA SER A 800 -25.30 -32.87 8.22
C SER A 800 -24.14 -33.85 8.52
N PRO A 801 -24.43 -35.02 9.12
CA PRO A 801 -23.43 -36.01 9.48
C PRO A 801 -22.50 -36.36 8.31
N LEU A 802 -21.26 -36.71 8.62
CA LEU A 802 -20.32 -37.20 7.60
C LEU A 802 -20.66 -38.66 7.25
N PRO A 803 -20.46 -39.07 5.99
CA PRO A 803 -20.61 -40.47 5.59
C PRO A 803 -19.79 -41.42 6.48
N PRO A 804 -20.34 -42.63 6.78
CA PRO A 804 -19.66 -43.60 7.61
C PRO A 804 -18.30 -43.94 7.01
N ARG A 805 -17.32 -44.13 7.88
CA ARG A 805 -15.97 -44.47 7.42
C ARG A 805 -16.04 -45.79 6.63
N PRO A 806 -15.50 -45.86 5.41
CA PRO A 806 -15.42 -47.14 4.71
C PRO A 806 -14.66 -48.15 5.59
N PRO A 807 -15.08 -49.43 5.63
CA PRO A 807 -14.39 -50.44 6.40
C PRO A 807 -12.91 -50.47 5.98
N LYS A 808 -12.00 -50.57 6.95
CA LYS A 808 -10.57 -50.71 6.65
C LYS A 808 -10.41 -51.91 5.72
N PRO A 809 -9.74 -51.78 4.55
CA PRO A 809 -9.48 -52.93 3.71
C PRO A 809 -8.75 -53.99 4.55
N GLU A 810 -9.16 -55.25 4.41
CA GLU A 810 -8.47 -56.36 5.05
C GLU A 810 -6.98 -56.25 4.72
N LYS A 811 -6.14 -56.21 5.76
CA LYS A 811 -4.70 -56.19 5.56
C LYS A 811 -4.35 -57.48 4.81
N GLU A 812 -3.85 -57.35 3.58
CA GLU A 812 -3.20 -58.47 2.91
C GLU A 812 -2.20 -59.11 3.89
N PRO A 813 -2.15 -60.45 3.97
CA PRO A 813 -1.28 -61.14 4.91
C PRO A 813 0.15 -60.67 4.69
N LYS A 814 0.77 -60.14 5.76
CA LYS A 814 2.13 -59.62 5.70
C LYS A 814 3.05 -60.74 5.19
N VAL A 815 3.61 -60.54 3.99
CA VAL A 815 4.67 -61.39 3.44
C VAL A 815 5.75 -61.57 4.50
N THR A 816 5.96 -62.82 4.95
CA THR A 816 6.84 -63.08 6.09
C THR A 816 8.30 -62.77 5.73
N ILE A 817 9.14 -62.56 6.74
CA ILE A 817 10.59 -62.37 6.53
C ILE A 817 11.19 -63.59 5.82
N ALA A 818 10.64 -64.79 6.05
CA ALA A 818 11.05 -66.02 5.37
C ALA A 818 10.70 -65.98 3.88
N ASP A 819 9.49 -65.54 3.52
CA ASP A 819 9.07 -65.42 2.11
C ASP A 819 9.89 -64.36 1.36
N LYS A 820 10.21 -63.24 2.03
CA LYS A 820 11.10 -62.21 1.48
C LYS A 820 12.52 -62.73 1.29
N ARG A 821 13.03 -63.55 2.21
CA ARG A 821 14.37 -64.16 2.10
C ARG A 821 14.42 -65.20 0.98
N ARG A 822 13.38 -66.02 0.85
CA ARG A 822 13.26 -67.01 -0.23
C ARG A 822 13.21 -66.36 -1.61
N ALA A 823 12.38 -65.33 -1.79
CA ALA A 823 12.32 -64.56 -3.04
C ALA A 823 13.64 -63.86 -3.37
N ARG A 824 14.42 -63.45 -2.36
CA ARG A 824 15.75 -62.82 -2.54
C ARG A 824 16.83 -63.84 -2.92
N GLN A 825 16.75 -65.07 -2.40
CA GLN A 825 17.60 -66.19 -2.79
C GLN A 825 17.30 -66.67 -4.21
N GLU A 826 16.02 -66.81 -4.58
CA GLU A 826 15.60 -67.16 -5.93
C GLU A 826 16.07 -66.11 -6.96
N ARG A 827 15.95 -64.81 -6.65
CA ARG A 827 16.51 -63.74 -7.51
C ARG A 827 18.04 -63.76 -7.61
N ARG A 828 18.75 -64.17 -6.55
CA ARG A 828 20.23 -64.31 -6.59
C ARG A 828 20.66 -65.52 -7.43
N ALA A 829 19.93 -66.63 -7.33
CA ALA A 829 20.18 -67.82 -8.16
C ALA A 829 19.96 -67.53 -9.65
N LEU A 830 18.89 -66.80 -9.98
CA LEU A 830 18.62 -66.35 -11.36
C LEU A 830 19.69 -65.40 -11.90
N ARG A 831 20.24 -64.51 -11.07
CA ARG A 831 21.35 -63.62 -11.46
C ARG A 831 22.68 -64.37 -11.68
N HIS A 832 22.92 -65.46 -10.96
CA HIS A 832 24.12 -66.29 -11.16
C HIS A 832 24.00 -67.18 -12.41
N GLN A 833 22.80 -67.64 -12.78
CA GLN A 833 22.58 -68.33 -14.06
C GLN A 833 22.69 -67.38 -15.27
N GLY A 834 22.32 -66.11 -15.13
CA GLY A 834 22.42 -65.12 -16.21
C GLY A 834 23.82 -64.53 -16.45
N ARG A 835 24.82 -64.83 -15.61
CA ARG A 835 26.21 -64.31 -15.73
C ARG A 835 27.20 -65.28 -16.40
N ALA A 836 26.74 -66.44 -16.86
CA ALA A 836 27.56 -67.44 -17.57
C ALA A 836 27.58 -67.24 -19.11
N LEU A 837 27.06 -66.13 -19.62
CA LEU A 837 27.08 -65.79 -21.05
C LEU A 837 27.49 -64.32 -21.25
N GLU A 838 28.79 -64.06 -21.20
CA GLU A 838 29.41 -62.95 -21.95
C GLU A 838 30.71 -63.46 -22.59
N PRO A 839 30.93 -63.26 -23.91
CA PRO A 839 32.25 -63.32 -24.49
C PRO A 839 32.97 -61.96 -24.35
N ALA A 840 34.27 -62.08 -24.12
CA ALA A 840 35.25 -61.05 -23.93
C ALA A 840 35.36 -60.02 -25.08
N GLY A 841 35.69 -58.78 -24.73
CA GLY A 841 36.33 -57.83 -25.65
C GLY A 841 35.92 -56.38 -25.45
N ALA A 842 36.44 -55.70 -24.43
CA ALA A 842 36.48 -54.23 -24.39
C ALA A 842 37.49 -53.76 -23.34
N GLN A 843 38.77 -53.87 -23.67
CA GLN A 843 39.83 -53.14 -22.98
C GLN A 843 40.86 -52.73 -24.03
N GLU A 844 40.62 -51.62 -24.72
CA GLU A 844 41.65 -50.76 -25.33
C GLU A 844 40.99 -49.58 -26.07
N ALA A 845 41.73 -48.47 -26.16
CA ALA A 845 41.50 -47.27 -26.97
C ALA A 845 40.65 -46.14 -26.36
N ALA A 846 41.22 -45.49 -25.35
CA ALA A 846 41.33 -44.03 -25.39
C ALA A 846 42.51 -43.67 -26.32
N SER A 847 42.28 -42.92 -27.40
CA SER A 847 43.18 -41.93 -28.04
C SER A 847 42.87 -41.72 -29.53
N HIS A 848 43.08 -40.47 -29.97
CA HIS A 848 43.08 -39.94 -31.34
C HIS A 848 41.71 -39.61 -31.96
N ALA A 849 41.29 -38.34 -31.97
CA ALA A 849 41.78 -37.20 -32.77
C ALA A 849 41.25 -37.20 -34.22
N THR A 850 40.50 -36.12 -34.50
CA THR A 850 40.53 -35.29 -35.72
C THR A 850 40.21 -35.94 -37.08
N ASP A 851 39.12 -35.47 -37.69
CA ASP A 851 39.04 -34.87 -39.04
C ASP A 851 37.82 -35.31 -39.86
N GLY A 852 37.19 -34.33 -40.54
CA GLY A 852 36.46 -34.57 -41.80
C GLY A 852 34.96 -34.23 -41.84
N ASN A 853 34.66 -32.97 -42.17
CA ASN A 853 33.44 -32.54 -42.89
C ASN A 853 33.58 -32.98 -44.39
N PRO A 854 32.59 -32.90 -45.33
CA PRO A 854 31.15 -32.54 -45.26
C PRO A 854 30.18 -33.42 -46.13
N GLY A 855 28.86 -33.17 -46.02
CA GLY A 855 28.02 -33.07 -47.24
C GLY A 855 26.86 -34.05 -47.48
N SER A 856 25.64 -33.52 -47.29
CA SER A 856 24.38 -33.71 -48.06
C SER A 856 23.54 -34.97 -47.88
N TRP A 857 22.29 -34.78 -47.42
CA TRP A 857 21.08 -34.98 -48.22
C TRP A 857 20.04 -33.91 -47.84
N SER A 858 19.41 -33.32 -48.85
CA SER A 858 18.49 -32.17 -48.76
C SER A 858 17.03 -32.54 -49.05
N ALA A 859 16.12 -31.89 -48.30
CA ALA A 859 14.87 -31.26 -48.70
C ALA A 859 13.74 -32.04 -49.43
N ALA A 860 12.66 -32.32 -48.68
CA ALA A 860 11.24 -32.12 -48.99
C ALA A 860 10.44 -32.56 -47.74
N ALA A 861 9.44 -31.88 -47.15
CA ALA A 861 8.66 -30.71 -47.49
C ALA A 861 8.14 -30.04 -46.20
N ARG A 862 7.86 -28.73 -46.29
CA ARG A 862 7.27 -27.84 -45.29
C ARG A 862 5.74 -27.96 -45.20
N ASN A 863 5.20 -27.67 -44.01
CA ASN A 863 3.99 -26.86 -43.69
C ASN A 863 3.71 -27.06 -42.18
N ASP A 864 4.19 -26.21 -41.27
CA ASP A 864 3.64 -24.92 -40.76
C ASP A 864 2.37 -24.98 -39.90
N LEU A 865 2.51 -24.33 -38.73
CA LEU A 865 1.55 -23.60 -37.88
C LEU A 865 0.97 -24.25 -36.59
N PHE A 866 1.12 -23.45 -35.52
CA PHE A 866 0.56 -23.47 -34.15
C PHE A 866 1.30 -24.24 -33.04
N LEU A 867 2.17 -23.51 -32.31
CA LEU A 867 2.01 -23.18 -30.88
C LEU A 867 3.31 -22.53 -30.33
N ASP A 868 3.42 -21.22 -30.56
CA ASP A 868 4.03 -20.30 -29.58
C ASP A 868 2.91 -19.84 -28.64
N MET A 869 3.21 -19.79 -27.34
CA MET A 869 2.59 -19.00 -26.26
C MET A 869 2.48 -19.83 -24.96
N CYS A 870 2.93 -19.21 -23.87
CA CYS A 870 2.80 -19.61 -22.46
C CYS A 870 3.89 -20.55 -21.91
N ALA A 871 5.11 -20.03 -21.75
CA ALA A 871 6.01 -20.45 -20.68
C ALA A 871 6.18 -19.26 -19.72
N GLU A 872 5.35 -19.21 -18.68
CA GLU A 872 5.47 -18.27 -17.58
C GLU A 872 4.83 -18.89 -16.31
N TRP A 873 5.49 -18.68 -15.16
CA TRP A 873 5.04 -18.79 -13.75
C TRP A 873 5.19 -20.15 -13.04
N GLU A 874 6.25 -20.33 -12.21
CA GLU A 874 6.35 -20.12 -10.73
C GLU A 874 6.11 -21.45 -9.95
N LEU A 875 6.74 -21.82 -8.82
CA LEU A 875 7.10 -21.10 -7.59
C LEU A 875 8.05 -21.96 -6.71
N SER A 876 8.63 -21.33 -5.69
CA SER A 876 9.75 -21.71 -4.81
C SER A 876 9.39 -22.33 -3.42
N VAL A 877 10.43 -22.79 -2.67
CA VAL A 877 10.60 -22.78 -1.17
C VAL A 877 10.00 -23.93 -0.31
N PHE A 878 10.54 -24.52 0.79
CA PHE A 878 11.79 -24.64 1.61
C PHE A 878 11.58 -25.90 2.55
N LEU A 879 12.55 -26.63 3.13
CA LEU A 879 13.25 -26.36 4.41
C LEU A 879 14.30 -27.46 4.74
N ASP A 880 15.50 -26.99 5.12
CA ASP A 880 16.42 -27.37 6.21
C ASP A 880 17.01 -28.77 6.49
N ALA A 881 18.30 -28.67 6.84
CA ALA A 881 19.13 -29.47 7.75
C ALA A 881 20.09 -30.53 7.14
N GLU A 882 21.35 -30.10 7.10
CA GLU A 882 22.66 -30.81 7.06
C GLU A 882 22.74 -32.17 7.80
N PRO A 883 23.70 -33.08 7.45
CA PRO A 883 25.14 -32.80 7.65
C PRO A 883 26.12 -33.38 6.59
N ALA A 884 27.18 -32.62 6.29
CA ALA A 884 28.60 -33.04 6.28
C ALA A 884 29.50 -31.92 5.71
#